data_AF-A0AAD6IBA1-F1
#
_entry.id   AF-A0AAD6IBA1-F1
#
_cell.length_a   1.000
_cell.length_b   1.000
_cell.length_c   1.000
_cell.angle_alpha   90.00
_cell.angle_beta   90.00
_cell.angle_gamma   90.00
#
_symmetry.space_group_name_H-M   'P 1'
#
loop_
_entity.id
_entity.type
_entity.pdbx_description
1 polymer ?
#
loop_
_entity_poly.entity_id
_entity_poly.type
_entity_poly.pdbx_seq_one_letter_code
_entity_poly.pdbx_strand_id
1 'polypeptide(L)'
;MRGTFVLSLLWALGASASLLKSNLKTNVDVLALDYSFNPVKASYWTGYPHHRRTPFAVSPDGKSAYIAYLDSSATDVHVQQLDPGTFKATGTTVTVSGGKEAGGLVAHNDGFALLTNEIMPSGTTNAPPSDTPVPVLYRYTSGKQTFKTWLGGPDVHTSDGLSASPDLNGDLVYSETAGLYGAYFVVTDYSGDASGHFGDSIEYVSTNGTLVTIAGASSSWGCSHNTGLAFEAADAAPFASICAEDQGAIWLNTKTQGMSTDGVKISNENTTNGAGGEAMGGMSGSYSALARFAETTKYIFAWVSRGAMDVTENAWMGSGYTNVQNRTNGRNVAISLFTDKYTKVGDQATSVVGTEDGDSQVNWVTSGSNDCSNAHVATFGSANALVSWEEISNPTCDFIAMGCRGTFAGTFFQQVDSTGAKVGEAISSEDVYVAGDMVTMSDGRVCWPYVSMTWDLSQAVDDSSSSGTNKISVACLSLGVVDTSSAATTAAATTAAATATASVDASSNIASGTSSDDSASASIEVASSAAPAAPSAAVPAASGDSSRASSDASPKVSSVTSSEASNASAVVSAAASAAPVVPAASGSADTGFEDAVHSAIPSAIPSAIPTGIPADKLSDEVAFSACAGALKAHHGNLGHHIHHGHRSHHTSLLPDF
;
A
#
# COMPACT_ATOMS: atom_id res chain seq x y z
N MET A 1 66.05 3.36 16.98
CA MET A 1 64.89 3.65 17.86
C MET A 1 63.64 3.33 17.06
N ARG A 2 62.90 2.28 17.46
CA ARG A 2 61.65 1.86 16.81
C ARG A 2 60.51 2.62 17.50
N GLY A 3 59.83 3.51 16.77
CA GLY A 3 58.68 4.26 17.26
C GLY A 3 57.39 3.50 16.96
N THR A 4 56.75 3.01 18.01
CA THR A 4 55.45 2.34 17.99
C THR A 4 54.35 3.39 17.82
N PHE A 5 53.60 3.33 16.71
CA PHE A 5 52.39 4.15 16.52
C PHE A 5 51.21 3.39 17.12
N VAL A 6 50.73 3.84 18.28
CA VAL A 6 49.53 3.29 18.92
C VAL A 6 48.31 3.94 18.25
N LEU A 7 47.64 3.18 17.41
CA LEU A 7 46.37 3.55 16.79
C LEU A 7 45.25 3.26 17.79
N SER A 8 44.79 4.29 18.50
CA SER A 8 43.64 4.20 19.41
C SER A 8 42.35 4.16 18.59
N LEU A 9 41.80 2.96 18.35
CA LEU A 9 40.41 2.80 17.91
C LEU A 9 39.48 3.10 19.10
N LEU A 10 38.92 4.31 19.15
CA LEU A 10 37.68 4.54 19.89
C LEU A 10 36.53 3.95 19.08
N TRP A 11 36.04 2.79 19.51
CA TRP A 11 34.72 2.30 19.13
C TRP A 11 33.71 3.21 19.82
N ALA A 12 33.14 4.15 19.07
CA ALA A 12 31.94 4.84 19.52
C ALA A 12 30.84 3.79 19.60
N LEU A 13 30.52 3.34 20.81
CA LEU A 13 29.23 2.75 21.14
C LEU A 13 28.19 3.83 20.85
N GLY A 14 27.73 3.90 19.61
CA GLY A 14 26.62 4.77 19.23
C GLY A 14 25.41 4.33 20.03
N ALA A 15 24.95 5.18 20.95
CA ALA A 15 23.61 5.06 21.46
C ALA A 15 22.68 5.15 20.25
N SER A 16 22.06 4.03 19.86
CA SER A 16 21.02 4.04 18.84
C SER A 16 19.93 4.97 19.34
N ALA A 17 19.82 6.15 18.74
CA ALA A 17 18.73 7.06 19.02
C ALA A 17 17.42 6.32 18.75
N SER A 18 16.65 6.04 19.81
CA SER A 18 15.31 5.50 19.73
C SER A 18 14.31 6.63 19.60
N LEU A 19 13.14 6.33 19.05
CA LEU A 19 12.02 7.27 19.04
C LEU A 19 11.53 7.56 20.46
N LEU A 20 11.26 8.83 20.71
CA LEU A 20 10.56 9.33 21.90
C LEU A 20 9.33 10.10 21.45
N LYS A 21 8.27 10.13 22.27
CA LYS A 21 7.06 10.89 21.96
C LYS A 21 7.33 12.37 21.67
N SER A 22 8.36 12.95 22.29
CA SER A 22 8.81 14.32 22.05
C SER A 22 9.38 14.57 20.64
N ASN A 23 9.74 13.51 19.90
CA ASN A 23 10.19 13.58 18.51
C ASN A 23 9.03 13.80 17.52
N LEU A 24 7.81 13.44 17.88
CA LEU A 24 6.63 13.72 17.06
C LEU A 24 6.26 15.20 17.20
N LYS A 25 6.38 15.94 16.09
CA LYS A 25 6.00 17.35 15.98
C LYS A 25 4.78 17.47 15.09
N THR A 26 3.80 18.25 15.53
CA THR A 26 2.56 18.49 14.80
C THR A 26 2.40 19.97 14.48
N ASN A 27 1.95 20.26 13.26
CA ASN A 27 1.52 21.56 12.79
C ASN A 27 0.05 21.42 12.42
N VAL A 28 -0.81 21.51 13.43
CA VAL A 28 -2.26 21.30 13.29
C VAL A 28 -2.85 22.44 12.47
N ASP A 29 -3.72 22.10 11.51
CA ASP A 29 -4.51 23.04 10.72
C ASP A 29 -3.66 24.10 9.98
N VAL A 30 -2.41 23.75 9.66
CA VAL A 30 -1.39 24.71 9.18
C VAL A 30 -1.60 25.12 7.73
N LEU A 31 -2.12 24.23 6.89
CA LEU A 31 -2.37 24.48 5.48
C LEU A 31 -3.85 24.77 5.27
N ALA A 32 -4.17 25.97 4.80
CA ALA A 32 -5.52 26.30 4.33
C ALA A 32 -5.69 25.86 2.87
N LEU A 33 -6.85 25.28 2.55
CA LEU A 33 -7.23 24.84 1.22
C LEU A 33 -8.25 25.80 0.60
N ASP A 34 -8.03 26.15 -0.67
CA ASP A 34 -8.98 26.94 -1.47
C ASP A 34 -10.26 26.14 -1.79
N TYR A 35 -10.14 24.81 -1.83
CA TYR A 35 -11.22 23.87 -2.13
C TYR A 35 -11.36 22.87 -0.98
N SER A 36 -12.60 22.62 -0.56
CA SER A 36 -12.90 21.66 0.51
C SER A 36 -12.46 20.25 0.11
N PHE A 37 -11.89 19.51 1.04
CA PHE A 37 -11.41 18.13 0.90
C PHE A 37 -12.25 17.20 1.78
N ASN A 38 -12.64 16.02 1.27
CA ASN A 38 -13.25 14.98 2.09
C ASN A 38 -12.17 13.95 2.50
N PRO A 39 -11.76 13.89 3.78
CA PRO A 39 -10.70 12.99 4.23
C PRO A 39 -11.12 11.53 4.35
N VAL A 40 -12.40 11.21 4.21
CA VAL A 40 -12.91 9.86 4.42
C VAL A 40 -13.44 9.29 3.10
N LYS A 41 -13.11 8.03 2.84
CA LYS A 41 -13.68 7.23 1.76
C LYS A 41 -14.10 5.89 2.36
N ALA A 42 -15.19 5.31 1.86
CA ALA A 42 -15.61 3.98 2.25
C ALA A 42 -14.73 2.93 1.56
N SER A 43 -14.31 1.89 2.29
CA SER A 43 -13.79 0.67 1.69
C SER A 43 -14.88 0.04 0.82
N TYR A 44 -14.51 -0.40 -0.37
CA TYR A 44 -15.45 -0.90 -1.38
C TYR A 44 -16.26 -2.10 -0.92
N TRP A 45 -15.63 -3.01 -0.19
CA TRP A 45 -16.26 -4.27 0.21
C TRP A 45 -17.08 -4.16 1.49
N THR A 46 -16.60 -3.37 2.45
CA THR A 46 -17.18 -3.33 3.81
C THR A 46 -17.94 -2.05 4.12
N GLY A 47 -17.72 -1.00 3.33
CA GLY A 47 -18.16 0.36 3.64
C GLY A 47 -17.37 1.01 4.79
N TYR A 48 -16.35 0.36 5.36
CA TYR A 48 -15.65 0.87 6.53
C TYR A 48 -14.79 2.09 6.21
N PRO A 49 -14.55 3.00 7.18
CA PRO A 49 -13.87 4.26 6.93
C PRO A 49 -12.38 4.06 6.65
N HIS A 50 -11.93 4.58 5.52
CA HIS A 50 -10.53 4.67 5.11
C HIS A 50 -10.14 6.12 4.89
N HIS A 51 -8.87 6.45 5.11
CA HIS A 51 -8.34 7.76 4.75
C HIS A 51 -8.37 7.91 3.23
N ARG A 52 -8.95 9.02 2.75
CA ARG A 52 -8.77 9.43 1.36
C ARG A 52 -7.35 9.96 1.20
N ARG A 53 -6.64 9.44 0.21
CA ARG A 53 -5.23 9.75 0.00
C ARG A 53 -5.00 11.25 -0.20
N THR A 54 -3.92 11.73 0.38
CA THR A 54 -3.36 13.08 0.12
C THR A 54 -1.88 12.95 -0.28
N PRO A 55 -1.57 12.68 -1.57
CA PRO A 55 -0.18 12.52 -1.99
C PRO A 55 0.67 13.73 -1.60
N PHE A 56 1.85 13.47 -1.06
CA PHE A 56 2.76 14.50 -0.55
C PHE A 56 4.16 14.23 -1.08
N ALA A 57 4.84 15.28 -1.53
CA ALA A 57 6.20 15.16 -2.08
C ALA A 57 7.03 16.42 -1.80
N VAL A 58 8.34 16.24 -1.63
CA VAL A 58 9.32 17.31 -1.44
C VAL A 58 10.26 17.42 -2.64
N SER A 59 10.58 18.64 -3.06
CA SER A 59 11.50 18.86 -4.17
C SER A 59 12.91 18.36 -3.84
N PRO A 60 13.70 17.91 -4.83
CA PRO A 60 15.07 17.43 -4.60
C PRO A 60 15.98 18.44 -3.88
N ASP A 61 15.79 19.75 -4.10
CA ASP A 61 16.54 20.79 -3.42
C ASP A 61 16.03 21.14 -2.00
N GLY A 62 14.93 20.49 -1.58
CA GLY A 62 14.30 20.66 -0.28
C GLY A 62 13.63 22.01 -0.05
N LYS A 63 13.45 22.84 -1.08
CA LYS A 63 12.89 24.20 -0.93
C LYS A 63 11.39 24.30 -1.15
N SER A 64 10.77 23.30 -1.76
CA SER A 64 9.34 23.25 -2.00
C SER A 64 8.80 21.88 -1.63
N ALA A 65 7.58 21.84 -1.15
CA ALA A 65 6.80 20.62 -1.07
C ALA A 65 5.44 20.85 -1.74
N TYR A 66 4.78 19.77 -2.09
CA TYR A 66 3.49 19.79 -2.77
C TYR A 66 2.58 18.76 -2.13
N ILE A 67 1.30 19.10 -2.03
CA ILE A 67 0.25 18.18 -1.64
C ILE A 67 -0.83 18.15 -2.72
N ALA A 68 -1.32 16.96 -3.05
CA ALA A 68 -2.45 16.77 -3.95
C ALA A 68 -3.68 16.27 -3.17
N TYR A 69 -4.87 16.65 -3.61
CA TYR A 69 -6.13 16.16 -3.05
C TYR A 69 -7.28 16.28 -4.05
N LEU A 70 -8.22 15.34 -3.99
CA LEU A 70 -9.50 15.41 -4.68
C LEU A 70 -10.47 16.31 -3.91
N ASP A 71 -11.11 17.28 -4.54
CA ASP A 71 -12.09 18.11 -3.87
C ASP A 71 -13.29 17.29 -3.32
N SER A 72 -14.03 17.87 -2.37
CA SER A 72 -15.18 17.23 -1.75
C SER A 72 -16.35 17.03 -2.72
N SER A 73 -16.34 17.67 -3.89
CA SER A 73 -17.29 17.42 -4.98
C SER A 73 -16.92 16.21 -5.85
N ALA A 74 -15.73 15.63 -5.66
CA ALA A 74 -15.18 14.55 -6.48
C ALA A 74 -15.11 14.91 -7.98
N THR A 75 -14.85 16.18 -8.27
CA THR A 75 -14.85 16.71 -9.63
C THR A 75 -13.46 17.00 -10.15
N ASP A 76 -12.62 17.61 -9.31
CA ASP A 76 -11.30 18.09 -9.69
C ASP A 76 -10.24 17.70 -8.65
N VAL A 77 -9.01 17.50 -9.13
CA VAL A 77 -7.83 17.31 -8.27
C VAL A 77 -7.07 18.63 -8.18
N HIS A 78 -6.65 18.99 -6.97
CA HIS A 78 -5.91 20.20 -6.69
C HIS A 78 -4.52 19.88 -6.17
N VAL A 79 -3.53 20.69 -6.57
CA VAL A 79 -2.15 20.59 -6.07
C VAL A 79 -1.72 21.93 -5.49
N GLN A 80 -1.32 21.92 -4.21
CA GLN A 80 -0.89 23.11 -3.48
C GLN A 80 0.59 23.03 -3.16
N GLN A 81 1.35 24.05 -3.59
CA GLN A 81 2.75 24.23 -3.18
C GLN A 81 2.82 24.79 -1.76
N LEU A 82 3.71 24.26 -0.94
CA LEU A 82 3.94 24.70 0.43
C LEU A 82 5.43 24.79 0.78
N ASP A 83 5.72 25.62 1.78
CA ASP A 83 7.05 25.77 2.36
C ASP A 83 7.38 24.57 3.27
N PRO A 84 8.45 23.80 3.03
CA PRO A 84 8.79 22.60 3.82
C PRO A 84 9.10 22.85 5.31
N GLY A 85 9.42 24.09 5.70
CA GLY A 85 9.75 24.45 7.08
C GLY A 85 8.54 24.91 7.90
N THR A 86 7.56 25.53 7.27
CA THR A 86 6.38 26.13 7.92
C THR A 86 5.07 25.44 7.53
N PHE A 87 5.07 24.63 6.49
CA PHE A 87 3.92 23.93 5.89
C PHE A 87 2.78 24.85 5.42
N LYS A 88 3.07 26.14 5.25
CA LYS A 88 2.12 27.11 4.72
C LYS A 88 2.17 27.14 3.20
N ALA A 89 1.02 27.42 2.58
CA ALA A 89 0.92 27.65 1.15
C ALA A 89 1.86 28.80 0.71
N THR A 90 2.61 28.60 -0.38
CA THR A 90 3.55 29.59 -0.94
C THR A 90 3.20 30.02 -2.37
N GLY A 91 2.30 29.30 -3.05
CA GLY A 91 1.88 29.57 -4.42
C GLY A 91 0.38 29.38 -4.62
N THR A 92 -0.10 29.63 -5.84
CA THR A 92 -1.49 29.40 -6.24
C THR A 92 -1.76 27.91 -6.39
N THR A 93 -2.92 27.44 -5.92
CA THR A 93 -3.38 26.08 -6.17
C THR A 93 -3.51 25.83 -7.68
N VAL A 94 -2.95 24.72 -8.15
CA VAL A 94 -3.15 24.24 -9.52
C VAL A 94 -4.34 23.29 -9.52
N THR A 95 -5.31 23.52 -10.40
CA THR A 95 -6.48 22.64 -10.58
C THR A 95 -6.32 21.81 -11.85
N VAL A 96 -6.41 20.50 -11.70
CA VAL A 96 -6.51 19.53 -12.79
C VAL A 96 -7.98 19.15 -12.94
N SER A 97 -8.66 19.84 -13.86
CA SER A 97 -10.09 19.70 -14.03
C SER A 97 -10.49 18.32 -14.55
N GLY A 98 -11.51 17.73 -13.95
CA GLY A 98 -12.02 16.41 -14.31
C GLY A 98 -11.28 15.23 -13.67
N GLY A 99 -10.20 15.48 -12.92
CA GLY A 99 -9.48 14.45 -12.16
C GLY A 99 -10.39 13.79 -11.11
N LYS A 100 -10.33 12.46 -10.99
CA LYS A 100 -11.21 11.66 -10.13
C LYS A 100 -10.55 11.07 -8.89
N GLU A 101 -9.22 11.09 -8.81
CA GLU A 101 -8.47 10.64 -7.65
C GLU A 101 -7.03 11.18 -7.71
N ALA A 102 -6.46 11.51 -6.55
CA ALA A 102 -5.05 11.89 -6.47
C ALA A 102 -4.20 10.63 -6.29
N GLY A 103 -3.85 9.98 -7.40
CA GLY A 103 -3.20 8.66 -7.42
C GLY A 103 -1.69 8.64 -7.18
N GLY A 104 -1.02 9.80 -7.12
CA GLY A 104 0.42 9.88 -6.81
C GLY A 104 1.03 11.23 -7.21
N LEU A 105 2.12 11.63 -6.54
CA LEU A 105 2.71 12.94 -6.72
C LEU A 105 4.24 12.87 -6.63
N VAL A 106 4.91 13.51 -7.59
CA VAL A 106 6.36 13.72 -7.58
C VAL A 106 6.63 15.21 -7.60
N ALA A 107 7.46 15.68 -6.68
CA ALA A 107 7.93 17.06 -6.67
C ALA A 107 9.23 17.22 -7.46
N HIS A 108 9.33 18.34 -8.18
CA HIS A 108 10.55 18.79 -8.84
C HIS A 108 10.91 20.19 -8.35
N ASN A 109 12.16 20.60 -8.59
CA ASN A 109 12.62 21.95 -8.24
C ASN A 109 11.86 23.06 -8.99
N ASP A 110 11.27 22.72 -10.14
CA ASP A 110 10.55 23.64 -11.02
C ASP A 110 9.04 23.36 -11.05
N GLY A 111 8.50 22.45 -10.24
CA GLY A 111 7.08 22.11 -10.24
C GLY A 111 6.79 20.70 -9.72
N PHE A 112 5.84 20.00 -10.33
CA PHE A 112 5.43 18.66 -9.91
C PHE A 112 4.93 17.81 -11.09
N ALA A 113 4.88 16.50 -10.90
CA ALA A 113 4.14 15.55 -11.71
C ALA A 113 3.04 14.88 -10.88
N LEU A 114 1.86 14.65 -11.48
CA LEU A 114 0.67 14.12 -10.81
C LEU A 114 0.12 12.94 -11.60
N LEU A 115 -0.09 11.82 -10.92
CA LEU A 115 -0.89 10.70 -11.41
C LEU A 115 -2.34 10.91 -10.95
N THR A 116 -3.27 10.95 -11.90
CA THR A 116 -4.72 11.02 -11.68
C THR A 116 -5.41 10.14 -12.71
N ASN A 117 -6.71 9.94 -12.58
CA ASN A 117 -7.58 9.39 -13.62
C ASN A 117 -8.60 10.45 -14.03
N GLU A 118 -9.01 10.44 -15.28
CA GLU A 118 -10.06 11.34 -15.77
C GLU A 118 -10.74 10.76 -17.02
N ILE A 119 -11.89 11.33 -17.36
CA ILE A 119 -12.66 10.94 -18.54
C ILE A 119 -11.94 11.41 -19.81
N MET A 120 -11.79 10.52 -20.79
CA MET A 120 -11.20 10.89 -22.08
C MET A 120 -12.07 11.91 -22.84
N PRO A 121 -11.50 12.76 -23.71
CA PRO A 121 -12.28 13.70 -24.50
C PRO A 121 -13.39 13.03 -25.29
N SER A 122 -14.57 13.66 -25.30
CA SER A 122 -15.72 13.19 -26.11
C SER A 122 -15.32 13.01 -27.57
N GLY A 123 -15.74 11.89 -28.17
CA GLY A 123 -15.43 11.53 -29.56
C GLY A 123 -14.11 10.78 -29.74
N THR A 124 -13.41 10.45 -28.66
CA THR A 124 -12.26 9.54 -28.72
C THR A 124 -12.70 8.15 -29.19
N THR A 125 -12.11 7.66 -30.27
CA THR A 125 -12.37 6.31 -30.81
C THR A 125 -11.92 5.25 -29.81
N ASN A 126 -12.73 4.21 -29.58
CA ASN A 126 -12.47 3.11 -28.63
C ASN A 126 -12.24 3.57 -27.17
N ALA A 127 -12.72 4.75 -26.79
CA ALA A 127 -12.72 5.18 -25.39
C ALA A 127 -13.46 4.16 -24.50
N PRO A 128 -13.10 4.06 -23.21
CA PRO A 128 -13.82 3.20 -22.29
C PRO A 128 -15.34 3.49 -22.30
N PRO A 129 -16.17 2.46 -22.12
CA PRO A 129 -17.62 2.65 -22.07
C PRO A 129 -18.04 3.53 -20.88
N SER A 130 -19.21 4.17 -21.01
CA SER A 130 -19.85 4.93 -19.93
C SER A 130 -18.97 6.02 -19.30
N ASP A 131 -18.11 6.65 -20.09
CA ASP A 131 -17.19 7.69 -19.63
C ASP A 131 -16.27 7.22 -18.48
N THR A 132 -15.91 5.93 -18.46
CA THR A 132 -15.04 5.37 -17.41
C THR A 132 -13.66 6.06 -17.42
N PRO A 133 -13.16 6.58 -16.28
CA PRO A 133 -11.89 7.28 -16.22
C PRO A 133 -10.67 6.44 -16.63
N VAL A 134 -9.70 7.09 -17.26
CA VAL A 134 -8.42 6.51 -17.71
C VAL A 134 -7.27 7.13 -16.93
N PRO A 135 -6.26 6.33 -16.52
CA PRO A 135 -5.10 6.85 -15.80
C PRO A 135 -4.26 7.77 -16.69
N VAL A 136 -3.75 8.85 -16.12
CA VAL A 136 -3.02 9.90 -16.83
C VAL A 136 -1.96 10.52 -15.93
N LEU A 137 -0.78 10.75 -16.52
CA LEU A 137 0.31 11.50 -15.90
C LEU A 137 0.32 12.94 -16.41
N TYR A 138 0.26 13.89 -15.49
CA TYR A 138 0.48 15.31 -15.75
C TYR A 138 1.87 15.74 -15.29
N ARG A 139 2.48 16.68 -16.02
CA ARG A 139 3.65 17.42 -15.54
C ARG A 139 3.40 18.91 -15.60
N TYR A 140 3.60 19.60 -14.48
CA TYR A 140 3.49 21.04 -14.37
C TYR A 140 4.83 21.66 -14.03
N THR A 141 5.38 22.51 -14.91
CA THR A 141 6.59 23.31 -14.67
C THR A 141 6.21 24.77 -14.55
N SER A 142 6.69 25.42 -13.48
CA SER A 142 6.44 26.83 -13.18
C SER A 142 4.95 27.19 -13.23
N GLY A 143 4.10 26.29 -12.67
CA GLY A 143 2.65 26.44 -12.63
C GLY A 143 1.92 26.19 -13.96
N LYS A 144 2.59 25.69 -15.00
CA LYS A 144 1.98 25.41 -16.31
C LYS A 144 2.14 23.95 -16.71
N GLN A 145 1.08 23.37 -17.27
CA GLN A 145 1.15 22.03 -17.85
C GLN A 145 2.20 22.00 -18.98
N THR A 146 3.18 21.13 -18.83
CA THR A 146 4.26 20.88 -19.79
C THR A 146 3.94 19.68 -20.66
N PHE A 147 3.42 18.60 -20.06
CA PHE A 147 2.86 17.47 -20.79
C PHE A 147 1.71 16.83 -20.03
N LYS A 148 0.96 16.01 -20.77
CA LYS A 148 -0.09 15.10 -20.30
C LYS A 148 0.04 13.81 -21.11
N THR A 149 0.08 12.67 -20.43
CA THR A 149 0.31 11.36 -21.06
C THR A 149 -0.69 10.35 -20.52
N TRP A 150 -1.54 9.81 -21.40
CA TRP A 150 -2.43 8.71 -21.04
C TRP A 150 -1.63 7.44 -20.78
N LEU A 151 -1.98 6.73 -19.72
CA LEU A 151 -1.33 5.50 -19.28
C LEU A 151 -2.23 4.27 -19.49
N GLY A 152 -3.37 4.45 -20.15
CA GLY A 152 -4.32 3.43 -20.52
C GLY A 152 -5.17 3.90 -21.70
N GLY A 153 -6.25 3.19 -21.98
CA GLY A 153 -7.19 3.53 -23.04
C GLY A 153 -6.72 3.10 -24.44
N PRO A 154 -7.32 3.67 -25.51
CA PRO A 154 -7.29 3.16 -26.89
C PRO A 154 -5.92 2.94 -27.54
N ASP A 155 -4.88 3.65 -27.08
CA ASP A 155 -3.57 3.71 -27.71
C ASP A 155 -2.46 3.09 -26.85
N VAL A 156 -2.83 2.51 -25.70
CA VAL A 156 -1.89 1.93 -24.74
C VAL A 156 -2.15 0.42 -24.69
N HIS A 157 -1.11 -0.37 -25.00
CA HIS A 157 -1.14 -1.84 -25.00
C HIS A 157 -2.25 -2.48 -25.84
N THR A 158 -2.55 -1.91 -27.01
CA THR A 158 -3.65 -2.35 -27.88
C THR A 158 -3.66 -3.83 -28.26
N SER A 159 -2.50 -4.50 -28.23
CA SER A 159 -2.37 -5.94 -28.48
C SER A 159 -2.83 -6.81 -27.31
N ASP A 160 -2.79 -6.30 -26.09
CA ASP A 160 -2.94 -7.07 -24.87
C ASP A 160 -4.37 -6.93 -24.30
N GLY A 161 -5.00 -5.79 -24.57
CA GLY A 161 -6.26 -5.39 -23.99
C GLY A 161 -6.26 -3.87 -23.83
N LEU A 162 -7.45 -3.28 -23.77
CA LEU A 162 -7.56 -1.84 -23.48
C LEU A 162 -8.07 -1.69 -22.06
N SER A 163 -7.39 -0.84 -21.29
CA SER A 163 -7.58 -0.74 -19.86
C SER A 163 -8.00 0.67 -19.43
N ALA A 164 -8.82 0.73 -18.39
CA ALA A 164 -9.25 1.95 -17.71
C ALA A 164 -8.90 1.83 -16.20
N SER A 165 -9.04 2.91 -15.44
CA SER A 165 -8.79 2.90 -13.99
C SER A 165 -9.87 3.71 -13.29
N PRO A 166 -11.09 3.16 -13.13
CA PRO A 166 -12.17 3.84 -12.42
C PRO A 166 -11.81 4.10 -10.95
N ASP A 167 -11.18 3.11 -10.32
CA ASP A 167 -10.67 3.17 -8.96
C ASP A 167 -9.15 3.25 -9.00
N LEU A 168 -8.63 4.48 -9.12
CA LEU A 168 -7.19 4.72 -9.18
C LEU A 168 -6.56 4.54 -7.79
N ASN A 169 -6.24 3.29 -7.49
CA ASN A 169 -5.26 2.94 -6.48
C ASN A 169 -3.92 2.78 -7.20
N GLY A 170 -2.95 3.61 -6.89
CA GLY A 170 -1.71 3.66 -7.64
C GLY A 170 -0.59 4.30 -6.88
N ASP A 171 0.61 4.29 -7.44
CA ASP A 171 1.75 5.04 -6.93
C ASP A 171 2.57 5.63 -8.08
N LEU A 172 3.17 6.79 -7.83
CA LEU A 172 3.95 7.53 -8.83
C LEU A 172 5.32 7.85 -8.25
N VAL A 173 6.35 7.37 -8.92
CA VAL A 173 7.74 7.62 -8.53
C VAL A 173 8.55 8.16 -9.70
N TYR A 174 9.65 8.83 -9.38
CA TYR A 174 10.56 9.36 -10.39
C TYR A 174 12.00 9.05 -10.00
N SER A 175 12.77 8.61 -10.99
CA SER A 175 14.22 8.40 -10.85
C SER A 175 14.96 9.34 -11.78
N GLU A 176 15.67 10.30 -11.19
CA GLU A 176 16.56 11.20 -11.93
C GLU A 176 17.64 10.42 -12.67
N THR A 177 18.19 9.37 -12.03
CA THR A 177 19.21 8.49 -12.64
C THR A 177 18.68 7.75 -13.86
N ALA A 178 17.45 7.23 -13.79
CA ALA A 178 16.83 6.54 -14.92
C ALA A 178 16.28 7.51 -15.97
N GLY A 179 15.99 8.76 -15.60
CA GLY A 179 15.29 9.72 -16.45
C GLY A 179 13.85 9.31 -16.75
N LEU A 180 13.20 8.63 -15.79
CA LEU A 180 11.88 8.02 -15.96
C LEU A 180 10.97 8.33 -14.77
N TYR A 181 9.73 8.66 -15.09
CA TYR A 181 8.60 8.41 -14.20
C TYR A 181 8.20 6.95 -14.34
N GLY A 182 7.86 6.32 -13.24
CA GLY A 182 7.14 5.05 -13.24
C GLY A 182 5.83 5.24 -12.50
N ALA A 183 4.74 4.71 -13.06
CA ALA A 183 3.43 4.67 -12.44
C ALA A 183 2.98 3.21 -12.33
N TYR A 184 2.51 2.81 -11.16
CA TYR A 184 1.92 1.48 -10.94
C TYR A 184 0.51 1.68 -10.43
N PHE A 185 -0.51 1.13 -11.09
CA PHE A 185 -1.90 1.38 -10.73
C PHE A 185 -2.82 0.20 -11.08
N VAL A 186 -3.95 0.12 -10.37
CA VAL A 186 -5.03 -0.82 -10.66
C VAL A 186 -5.72 -0.45 -11.96
N VAL A 187 -6.07 -1.47 -12.74
CA VAL A 187 -6.81 -1.33 -14.00
C VAL A 187 -8.03 -2.24 -14.07
N THR A 188 -8.98 -1.87 -14.92
CA THR A 188 -10.07 -2.71 -15.39
C THR A 188 -10.01 -2.75 -16.91
N ASP A 189 -9.91 -3.94 -17.48
CA ASP A 189 -9.89 -4.10 -18.93
C ASP A 189 -11.31 -4.00 -19.50
N TYR A 190 -11.46 -3.27 -20.60
CA TYR A 190 -12.73 -3.11 -21.31
C TYR A 190 -12.70 -3.71 -22.73
N SER A 191 -11.59 -4.36 -23.08
CA SER A 191 -11.46 -5.20 -24.29
C SER A 191 -10.32 -6.21 -24.11
N GLY A 192 -10.20 -7.18 -25.02
CA GLY A 192 -9.22 -8.26 -24.91
C GLY A 192 -9.71 -9.41 -24.03
N ASP A 193 -8.83 -10.38 -23.76
CA ASP A 193 -9.18 -11.60 -23.03
C ASP A 193 -9.49 -11.35 -21.54
N ALA A 194 -8.94 -10.27 -20.98
CA ALA A 194 -9.20 -9.82 -19.61
C ALA A 194 -10.39 -8.84 -19.48
N SER A 195 -11.15 -8.61 -20.57
CA SER A 195 -12.29 -7.69 -20.56
C SER A 195 -13.28 -8.00 -19.43
N GLY A 196 -13.54 -7.00 -18.58
CA GLY A 196 -14.43 -7.07 -17.42
C GLY A 196 -13.75 -7.51 -16.13
N HIS A 197 -12.45 -7.80 -16.15
CA HIS A 197 -11.69 -8.17 -14.96
C HIS A 197 -10.90 -6.98 -14.40
N PHE A 198 -10.39 -7.13 -13.18
CA PHE A 198 -9.43 -6.21 -12.57
C PHE A 198 -8.02 -6.79 -12.58
N GLY A 199 -7.05 -5.91 -12.79
CA GLY A 199 -5.63 -6.22 -12.75
C GLY A 199 -4.85 -4.99 -12.31
N ASP A 200 -3.58 -4.94 -12.69
CA ASP A 200 -2.73 -3.77 -12.49
C ASP A 200 -1.78 -3.57 -13.67
N SER A 201 -1.21 -2.38 -13.78
CA SER A 201 -0.37 -1.97 -14.90
C SER A 201 0.79 -1.10 -14.43
N ILE A 202 1.98 -1.37 -14.97
CA ILE A 202 3.19 -0.60 -14.71
C ILE A 202 3.58 0.14 -15.99
N GLU A 203 3.53 1.47 -15.94
CA GLU A 203 3.87 2.33 -17.07
C GLU A 203 5.06 3.22 -16.78
N TYR A 204 5.88 3.45 -17.80
CA TYR A 204 7.04 4.35 -17.72
C TYR A 204 6.89 5.51 -18.69
N VAL A 205 7.17 6.71 -18.21
CA VAL A 205 7.12 7.94 -19.02
C VAL A 205 8.47 8.63 -18.92
N SER A 206 9.06 9.00 -20.05
CA SER A 206 10.30 9.78 -20.07
C SER A 206 10.07 11.23 -19.66
N THR A 207 11.15 11.95 -19.36
CA THR A 207 11.10 13.36 -18.90
C THR A 207 10.41 14.34 -19.87
N ASN A 208 10.29 13.98 -21.15
CA ASN A 208 9.56 14.76 -22.16
C ASN A 208 8.08 14.37 -22.32
N GLY A 209 7.56 13.45 -21.50
CA GLY A 209 6.17 13.00 -21.55
C GLY A 209 5.87 11.85 -22.53
N THR A 210 6.89 11.22 -23.12
CA THR A 210 6.68 10.05 -24.00
C THR A 210 6.49 8.79 -23.17
N LEU A 211 5.42 8.03 -23.43
CA LEU A 211 5.22 6.69 -22.88
C LEU A 211 6.27 5.74 -23.47
N VAL A 212 6.95 4.97 -22.61
CA VAL A 212 8.04 4.08 -22.98
C VAL A 212 7.70 2.65 -22.56
N THR A 213 7.59 1.76 -23.55
CA THR A 213 7.50 0.32 -23.30
C THR A 213 8.89 -0.25 -23.04
N ILE A 214 9.11 -0.79 -21.85
CA ILE A 214 10.37 -1.40 -21.43
C ILE A 214 10.13 -2.90 -21.22
N ALA A 215 10.75 -3.74 -22.04
CA ALA A 215 10.58 -5.19 -21.95
C ALA A 215 11.01 -5.71 -20.56
N GLY A 216 10.14 -6.50 -19.92
CA GLY A 216 10.36 -7.01 -18.57
C GLY A 216 10.24 -5.94 -17.47
N ALA A 217 9.55 -4.83 -17.75
CA ALA A 217 9.28 -3.78 -16.77
C ALA A 217 7.92 -3.14 -16.96
N SER A 218 7.54 -2.79 -18.19
CA SER A 218 6.18 -2.33 -18.51
C SER A 218 5.21 -3.51 -18.50
N SER A 219 3.99 -3.29 -18.02
CA SER A 219 2.93 -4.29 -18.05
C SER A 219 1.55 -3.65 -18.24
N SER A 220 0.76 -4.25 -19.13
CA SER A 220 -0.65 -3.95 -19.36
C SER A 220 -1.58 -4.63 -18.36
N TRP A 221 -1.12 -5.76 -17.80
CA TRP A 221 -1.85 -6.57 -16.85
C TRP A 221 -0.88 -7.44 -16.03
N GLY A 222 -0.84 -7.25 -14.72
CA GLY A 222 0.02 -8.01 -13.82
C GLY A 222 -0.74 -8.92 -12.84
N CYS A 223 -0.95 -8.43 -11.64
CA CYS A 223 -1.59 -9.17 -10.55
C CYS A 223 -3.12 -9.06 -10.64
N SER A 224 -3.78 -10.22 -10.75
CA SER A 224 -5.24 -10.35 -10.84
C SER A 224 -5.92 -9.80 -9.58
N HIS A 225 -7.02 -9.04 -9.76
CA HIS A 225 -7.86 -8.47 -8.69
C HIS A 225 -7.03 -7.93 -7.52
N ASN A 226 -6.17 -6.97 -7.84
CA ASN A 226 -5.17 -6.48 -6.91
C ASN A 226 -5.83 -5.75 -5.70
N THR A 227 -5.41 -6.12 -4.49
CA THR A 227 -5.91 -5.59 -3.21
C THR A 227 -4.95 -4.61 -2.53
N GLY A 228 -3.80 -4.37 -3.14
CA GLY A 228 -2.76 -3.47 -2.70
C GLY A 228 -1.50 -3.57 -3.56
N LEU A 229 -0.97 -2.42 -3.98
CA LEU A 229 0.30 -2.32 -4.68
C LEU A 229 1.28 -1.43 -3.90
N ALA A 230 2.56 -1.62 -4.15
CA ALA A 230 3.60 -0.74 -3.63
C ALA A 230 4.69 -0.57 -4.69
N PHE A 231 5.18 0.66 -4.85
CA PHE A 231 6.11 1.01 -5.90
C PHE A 231 7.17 1.98 -5.38
N GLU A 232 8.42 1.76 -5.74
CA GLU A 232 9.52 2.63 -5.29
C GLU A 232 10.57 2.78 -6.38
N ALA A 233 11.10 4.00 -6.52
CA ALA A 233 12.05 4.34 -7.56
C ALA A 233 13.36 3.53 -7.44
N ALA A 234 13.90 3.15 -8.58
CA ALA A 234 15.23 2.53 -8.69
C ALA A 234 16.09 3.27 -9.71
N ASP A 235 17.39 2.99 -9.72
CA ASP A 235 18.35 3.69 -10.60
C ASP A 235 18.18 3.34 -12.09
N ALA A 236 17.38 2.31 -12.39
CA ALA A 236 16.94 1.93 -13.72
C ALA A 236 15.63 1.11 -13.63
N ALA A 237 14.84 1.08 -14.70
CA ALA A 237 13.70 0.15 -14.82
C ALA A 237 14.17 -1.33 -14.83
N PRO A 238 13.32 -2.30 -14.44
CA PRO A 238 12.05 -2.10 -13.71
C PRO A 238 12.28 -1.45 -12.35
N PHE A 239 11.38 -0.59 -11.91
CA PHE A 239 11.40 -0.06 -10.53
C PHE A 239 10.87 -1.11 -9.55
N ALA A 240 11.16 -0.94 -8.26
CA ALA A 240 10.77 -1.92 -7.25
C ALA A 240 9.23 -1.94 -7.14
N SER A 241 8.63 -3.11 -7.34
CA SER A 241 7.18 -3.30 -7.34
C SER A 241 6.79 -4.51 -6.51
N ILE A 242 5.71 -4.35 -5.75
CA ILE A 242 5.07 -5.41 -4.95
C ILE A 242 3.57 -5.35 -5.21
N CYS A 243 2.94 -6.52 -5.30
CA CYS A 243 1.48 -6.63 -5.45
C CYS A 243 0.92 -7.65 -4.46
N ALA A 244 -0.31 -7.41 -3.99
CA ALA A 244 -1.14 -8.38 -3.29
C ALA A 244 -2.24 -8.85 -4.25
N GLU A 245 -2.26 -10.15 -4.51
CA GLU A 245 -3.14 -10.74 -5.52
C GLU A 245 -4.29 -11.53 -4.87
N ASP A 246 -5.32 -11.87 -5.65
CA ASP A 246 -6.58 -12.45 -5.16
C ASP A 246 -6.59 -13.96 -4.87
N GLN A 247 -5.48 -14.64 -5.10
CA GLN A 247 -5.25 -16.08 -4.96
C GLN A 247 -4.43 -16.45 -3.71
N GLY A 248 -4.08 -15.48 -2.87
CA GLY A 248 -3.58 -15.74 -1.53
C GLY A 248 -2.10 -15.47 -1.30
N ALA A 249 -1.49 -14.56 -2.05
CA ALA A 249 -0.09 -14.19 -1.84
C ALA A 249 0.21 -12.70 -2.06
N ILE A 250 1.32 -12.28 -1.45
CA ILE A 250 1.99 -11.00 -1.75
C ILE A 250 3.31 -11.32 -2.45
N TRP A 251 3.54 -10.69 -3.60
CA TRP A 251 4.68 -10.97 -4.46
C TRP A 251 5.59 -9.75 -4.61
N LEU A 252 6.91 -9.97 -4.52
CA LEU A 252 7.87 -9.04 -5.10
C LEU A 252 7.82 -9.21 -6.62
N ASN A 253 7.05 -8.33 -7.25
CA ASN A 253 6.62 -8.42 -8.65
C ASN A 253 7.61 -7.80 -9.65
N THR A 254 8.80 -7.39 -9.19
CA THR A 254 9.69 -6.54 -10.00
C THR A 254 10.24 -7.25 -11.25
N LYS A 255 10.45 -8.57 -11.20
CA LYS A 255 10.95 -9.35 -12.35
C LYS A 255 9.86 -9.95 -13.22
N THR A 256 8.74 -10.32 -12.62
CA THR A 256 7.68 -11.10 -13.27
C THR A 256 6.56 -10.25 -13.80
N GLN A 257 6.39 -9.03 -13.27
CA GLN A 257 5.29 -8.11 -13.55
C GLN A 257 3.87 -8.68 -13.32
N GLY A 258 3.70 -9.93 -12.91
CA GLY A 258 2.48 -10.43 -12.28
C GLY A 258 2.72 -11.54 -11.25
N MET A 259 1.62 -12.21 -10.90
CA MET A 259 1.60 -13.40 -10.06
C MET A 259 2.21 -14.59 -10.83
N SER A 260 3.41 -15.01 -10.45
CA SER A 260 4.07 -16.19 -11.01
C SER A 260 4.86 -16.93 -9.94
N THR A 261 4.88 -18.26 -10.03
CA THR A 261 5.75 -19.13 -9.22
C THR A 261 7.25 -18.89 -9.46
N ASP A 262 7.61 -18.22 -10.55
CA ASP A 262 8.99 -17.78 -10.81
C ASP A 262 9.35 -16.49 -10.05
N GLY A 263 8.35 -15.84 -9.43
CA GLY A 263 8.49 -14.65 -8.62
C GLY A 263 8.99 -14.94 -7.21
N VAL A 264 9.10 -13.88 -6.40
CA VAL A 264 9.51 -13.98 -4.99
C VAL A 264 8.28 -13.78 -4.11
N LYS A 265 7.81 -14.86 -3.47
CA LYS A 265 6.64 -14.84 -2.58
C LYS A 265 7.04 -14.24 -1.22
N ILE A 266 6.48 -13.09 -0.88
CA ILE A 266 6.73 -12.37 0.38
C ILE A 266 5.89 -12.96 1.51
N SER A 267 4.59 -13.12 1.27
CA SER A 267 3.61 -13.58 2.25
C SER A 267 2.58 -14.50 1.60
N ASN A 268 2.04 -15.43 2.37
CA ASN A 268 0.77 -16.08 2.07
C ASN A 268 -0.33 -15.30 2.79
N GLU A 269 -1.46 -15.09 2.14
CA GLU A 269 -2.60 -14.36 2.69
C GLU A 269 -3.89 -15.16 2.45
N ASN A 270 -4.85 -15.06 3.35
CA ASN A 270 -6.17 -15.64 3.12
C ASN A 270 -6.98 -14.66 2.27
N THR A 271 -7.37 -15.10 1.07
CA THR A 271 -8.17 -14.30 0.17
C THR A 271 -9.58 -14.85 0.00
N THR A 272 -10.54 -13.97 -0.31
CA THR A 272 -11.91 -14.33 -0.66
C THR A 272 -12.47 -13.29 -1.62
N ASN A 273 -13.00 -13.72 -2.77
CA ASN A 273 -13.66 -12.86 -3.76
C ASN A 273 -12.86 -11.61 -4.15
N GLY A 274 -11.55 -11.73 -4.45
CA GLY A 274 -10.78 -10.55 -4.84
C GLY A 274 -10.30 -9.68 -3.68
N ALA A 275 -10.39 -10.15 -2.43
CA ALA A 275 -9.91 -9.42 -1.26
C ALA A 275 -8.89 -10.22 -0.45
N GLY A 276 -7.90 -9.55 0.13
CA GLY A 276 -6.75 -10.14 0.81
C GLY A 276 -6.30 -9.37 2.05
N GLY A 277 -7.25 -8.96 2.89
CA GLY A 277 -6.98 -8.30 4.18
C GLY A 277 -6.54 -6.84 4.09
N GLU A 278 -6.59 -6.23 2.89
CA GLU A 278 -6.20 -4.85 2.63
C GLU A 278 -4.73 -4.57 3.03
N ALA A 279 -3.83 -5.47 2.65
CA ALA A 279 -2.43 -5.47 3.10
C ALA A 279 -1.71 -4.12 2.92
N MET A 280 -2.01 -3.38 1.84
CA MET A 280 -1.46 -2.04 1.56
C MET A 280 -2.51 -0.92 1.69
N GLY A 281 -3.59 -1.13 2.46
CA GLY A 281 -4.63 -0.12 2.72
C GLY A 281 -5.86 -0.20 1.80
N GLY A 282 -6.00 -1.26 1.00
CA GLY A 282 -7.17 -1.53 0.17
C GLY A 282 -7.31 -0.54 -0.98
N MET A 283 -8.50 -0.34 -1.54
CA MET A 283 -8.70 0.53 -2.71
C MET A 283 -8.43 2.03 -2.49
N SER A 284 -8.22 2.44 -1.25
CA SER A 284 -7.77 3.78 -0.88
C SER A 284 -6.27 3.87 -0.58
N GLY A 285 -5.57 2.73 -0.55
CA GLY A 285 -4.21 2.59 -0.06
C GLY A 285 -3.33 1.81 -1.03
N SER A 286 -2.24 2.46 -1.44
CA SER A 286 -1.08 1.90 -2.13
C SER A 286 0.00 2.97 -2.18
N TYR A 287 0.37 3.46 -1.00
CA TYR A 287 1.29 4.57 -0.88
C TYR A 287 2.14 4.40 0.36
N SER A 288 3.41 4.76 0.26
CA SER A 288 4.39 4.61 1.35
C SER A 288 4.38 3.22 2.02
N ALA A 289 4.05 2.14 1.30
CA ALA A 289 4.14 0.76 1.82
C ALA A 289 5.52 0.13 1.52
N LEU A 290 6.24 0.65 0.54
CA LEU A 290 7.60 0.25 0.13
C LEU A 290 8.48 1.50 0.12
N ALA A 291 9.65 1.42 0.77
CA ALA A 291 10.59 2.53 0.82
C ALA A 291 12.03 2.08 0.59
N ARG A 292 12.80 2.87 -0.16
CA ARG A 292 14.24 2.64 -0.36
C ARG A 292 15.04 3.26 0.79
N PHE A 293 16.03 2.53 1.31
CA PHE A 293 17.02 3.12 2.22
C PHE A 293 17.95 4.03 1.41
N ALA A 294 18.01 5.31 1.79
CA ALA A 294 18.72 6.34 1.02
C ALA A 294 20.17 5.96 0.73
N GLU A 295 20.65 6.26 -0.48
CA GLU A 295 22.02 5.97 -0.94
C GLU A 295 22.41 4.48 -0.87
N THR A 296 21.43 3.57 -0.87
CA THR A 296 21.66 2.12 -0.93
C THR A 296 20.80 1.48 -2.01
N THR A 297 20.94 0.17 -2.22
CA THR A 297 20.00 -0.63 -3.03
C THR A 297 18.92 -1.29 -2.18
N LYS A 298 18.93 -1.13 -0.85
CA LYS A 298 18.04 -1.87 0.04
C LYS A 298 16.66 -1.24 0.09
N TYR A 299 15.64 -2.07 0.28
CA TYR A 299 14.25 -1.65 0.46
C TYR A 299 13.66 -2.27 1.72
N ILE A 300 12.64 -1.61 2.26
CA ILE A 300 11.76 -2.12 3.31
C ILE A 300 10.31 -2.02 2.82
N PHE A 301 9.55 -3.09 3.03
CA PHE A 301 8.12 -3.16 2.78
C PHE A 301 7.39 -3.38 4.10
N ALA A 302 6.30 -2.68 4.33
CA ALA A 302 5.41 -2.86 5.48
C ALA A 302 3.98 -3.11 5.01
N TRP A 303 3.28 -4.03 5.68
CA TRP A 303 1.89 -4.36 5.39
C TRP A 303 1.17 -4.85 6.65
N VAL A 304 -0.15 -4.97 6.56
CA VAL A 304 -0.98 -5.61 7.58
C VAL A 304 -1.40 -7.02 7.14
N SER A 305 -1.38 -7.99 8.04
CA SER A 305 -1.77 -9.38 7.75
C SER A 305 -2.35 -10.07 8.97
N ARG A 306 -3.29 -10.99 8.76
CA ARG A 306 -3.80 -11.90 9.80
C ARG A 306 -2.87 -13.09 10.05
N GLY A 307 -1.77 -13.19 9.31
CA GLY A 307 -0.89 -14.34 9.30
C GLY A 307 -1.51 -15.54 8.59
N ALA A 308 -0.67 -16.50 8.26
CA ALA A 308 -1.02 -17.67 7.47
C ALA A 308 -0.70 -18.97 8.20
N MET A 309 -1.68 -19.86 8.22
CA MET A 309 -1.53 -21.25 8.67
C MET A 309 -2.23 -22.20 7.70
N ASP A 310 -1.97 -23.50 7.85
CA ASP A 310 -2.62 -24.57 7.08
C ASP A 310 -2.52 -24.37 5.56
N VAL A 311 -1.30 -24.47 5.05
CA VAL A 311 -1.00 -24.28 3.62
C VAL A 311 -1.59 -25.43 2.81
N THR A 312 -2.53 -25.10 1.94
CA THR A 312 -3.22 -26.04 1.05
C THR A 312 -3.00 -25.65 -0.40
N GLU A 313 -3.23 -26.58 -1.33
CA GLU A 313 -3.11 -26.29 -2.76
C GLU A 313 -4.24 -25.36 -3.23
N ASN A 314 -3.91 -24.35 -4.02
CA ASN A 314 -4.90 -23.67 -4.85
C ASN A 314 -5.14 -24.52 -6.11
N ALA A 315 -6.13 -25.40 -6.05
CA ALA A 315 -6.42 -26.36 -7.13
C ALA A 315 -6.86 -25.69 -8.45
N TRP A 316 -7.30 -24.43 -8.43
CA TRP A 316 -7.66 -23.69 -9.64
C TRP A 316 -6.42 -23.25 -10.43
N MET A 317 -5.43 -22.68 -9.72
CA MET A 317 -4.16 -22.25 -10.30
C MET A 317 -3.16 -23.40 -10.50
N GLY A 318 -3.31 -24.47 -9.70
CA GLY A 318 -2.47 -25.67 -9.75
C GLY A 318 -1.19 -25.57 -8.93
N SER A 319 -0.25 -26.46 -9.25
CA SER A 319 0.97 -26.67 -8.46
C SER A 319 1.80 -25.39 -8.27
N GLY A 320 2.17 -25.11 -7.02
CA GLY A 320 2.97 -23.94 -6.61
C GLY A 320 2.15 -22.77 -6.08
N TYR A 321 0.84 -22.76 -6.36
CA TYR A 321 -0.10 -21.81 -5.80
C TYR A 321 -0.82 -22.40 -4.58
N THR A 322 -1.09 -21.57 -3.59
CA THR A 322 -1.48 -22.02 -2.25
C THR A 322 -2.60 -21.18 -1.66
N ASN A 323 -3.49 -21.85 -0.93
CA ASN A 323 -4.46 -21.21 -0.05
C ASN A 323 -4.00 -21.38 1.41
N VAL A 324 -4.38 -20.45 2.28
CA VAL A 324 -4.06 -20.50 3.72
C VAL A 324 -5.28 -20.10 4.55
N GLN A 325 -5.28 -20.51 5.82
CA GLN A 325 -6.18 -20.00 6.84
C GLN A 325 -5.54 -18.83 7.61
N ASN A 326 -6.38 -17.95 8.15
CA ASN A 326 -5.91 -16.87 9.00
C ASN A 326 -5.36 -17.42 10.32
N ARG A 327 -4.17 -16.99 10.72
CA ARG A 327 -3.61 -17.32 12.04
C ARG A 327 -4.31 -16.57 13.17
N THR A 328 -4.70 -15.33 12.93
CA THR A 328 -5.28 -14.42 13.91
C THR A 328 -6.57 -13.80 13.40
N ASN A 329 -7.42 -13.31 14.32
CA ASN A 329 -8.67 -12.64 13.94
C ASN A 329 -8.42 -11.19 13.49
N GLY A 330 -7.66 -10.41 14.26
CA GLY A 330 -7.22 -9.07 13.87
C GLY A 330 -5.92 -9.13 13.07
N ARG A 331 -5.67 -8.13 12.22
CA ARG A 331 -4.41 -8.01 11.49
C ARG A 331 -3.29 -7.49 12.39
N ASN A 332 -2.05 -7.88 12.09
CA ASN A 332 -0.82 -7.39 12.69
C ASN A 332 0.06 -6.76 11.61
N VAL A 333 1.00 -5.90 12.02
CA VAL A 333 1.95 -5.25 11.12
C VAL A 333 3.15 -6.16 10.91
N ALA A 334 3.48 -6.39 9.65
CA ALA A 334 4.64 -7.15 9.21
C ALA A 334 5.56 -6.28 8.35
N ILE A 335 6.84 -6.68 8.30
CA ILE A 335 7.83 -6.08 7.42
C ILE A 335 8.65 -7.13 6.66
N SER A 336 9.15 -6.73 5.51
CA SER A 336 10.10 -7.50 4.70
C SER A 336 11.20 -6.57 4.22
N LEU A 337 12.42 -7.09 4.19
CA LEU A 337 13.59 -6.38 3.68
C LEU A 337 14.04 -6.98 2.37
N PHE A 338 14.69 -6.14 1.56
CA PHE A 338 15.26 -6.55 0.28
C PHE A 338 16.67 -5.97 0.15
N THR A 339 17.61 -6.74 -0.41
CA THR A 339 18.98 -6.26 -0.66
C THR A 339 19.06 -5.36 -1.89
N ASP A 340 18.16 -5.59 -2.82
CA ASP A 340 17.92 -4.86 -4.06
C ASP A 340 16.44 -5.00 -4.42
N LYS A 341 16.02 -4.37 -5.52
CA LYS A 341 14.65 -4.44 -6.03
C LYS A 341 14.19 -5.84 -6.48
N TYR A 342 15.04 -6.88 -6.39
CA TYR A 342 14.75 -8.23 -6.88
C TYR A 342 14.88 -9.32 -5.82
N THR A 343 15.49 -9.02 -4.67
CA THR A 343 15.99 -10.06 -3.77
C THR A 343 15.52 -9.82 -2.35
N LYS A 344 14.61 -10.67 -1.88
CA LYS A 344 14.14 -10.68 -0.49
C LYS A 344 15.25 -11.14 0.46
N VAL A 345 15.34 -10.49 1.63
CA VAL A 345 16.16 -10.94 2.76
C VAL A 345 15.41 -12.04 3.50
N GLY A 346 16.11 -13.14 3.77
CA GLY A 346 15.53 -14.34 4.38
C GLY A 346 14.68 -15.16 3.41
N ASP A 347 13.99 -16.14 3.93
CA ASP A 347 13.23 -17.11 3.13
C ASP A 347 11.96 -16.49 2.52
N GLN A 348 11.51 -17.08 1.41
CA GLN A 348 10.19 -16.78 0.82
C GLN A 348 9.08 -17.46 1.64
N ALA A 349 7.84 -17.00 1.47
CA ALA A 349 6.69 -17.72 2.00
C ALA A 349 6.62 -19.13 1.41
N THR A 350 6.36 -20.12 2.27
CA THR A 350 6.30 -21.52 1.86
C THR A 350 5.18 -21.75 0.85
N SER A 351 5.45 -22.59 -0.14
CA SER A 351 4.43 -23.11 -1.07
C SER A 351 4.26 -24.63 -0.90
N VAL A 352 4.79 -25.19 0.19
CA VAL A 352 4.74 -26.63 0.47
C VAL A 352 3.39 -26.97 1.08
N VAL A 353 2.54 -27.62 0.29
CA VAL A 353 1.22 -28.09 0.71
C VAL A 353 1.36 -29.04 1.92
N GLY A 354 0.50 -28.84 2.92
CA GLY A 354 0.53 -29.56 4.19
C GLY A 354 1.41 -28.92 5.26
N THR A 355 2.04 -27.77 4.98
CA THR A 355 2.73 -27.00 6.02
C THR A 355 1.71 -26.35 6.96
N GLU A 356 1.82 -26.62 8.26
CA GLU A 356 0.96 -25.99 9.28
C GLU A 356 1.29 -24.50 9.46
N ASP A 357 2.58 -24.15 9.45
CA ASP A 357 3.08 -22.79 9.66
C ASP A 357 3.39 -22.08 8.32
N GLY A 358 2.45 -21.25 7.86
CA GLY A 358 2.49 -20.62 6.54
C GLY A 358 3.27 -19.30 6.46
N ASP A 359 3.70 -18.76 7.60
CA ASP A 359 4.26 -17.40 7.74
C ASP A 359 5.48 -17.31 8.67
N SER A 360 6.14 -18.45 8.98
CA SER A 360 7.34 -18.49 9.84
C SER A 360 8.47 -17.53 9.44
N GLN A 361 8.55 -17.14 8.17
CA GLN A 361 9.53 -16.20 7.62
C GLN A 361 9.17 -14.72 7.83
N VAL A 362 7.94 -14.41 8.25
CA VAL A 362 7.44 -13.04 8.40
C VAL A 362 8.08 -12.38 9.61
N ASN A 363 8.60 -11.16 9.41
CA ASN A 363 9.11 -10.34 10.50
C ASN A 363 7.99 -9.45 11.04
N TRP A 364 7.40 -9.86 12.17
CA TRP A 364 6.28 -9.17 12.80
C TRP A 364 6.74 -7.96 13.64
N VAL A 365 6.20 -6.78 13.31
CA VAL A 365 6.35 -5.57 14.12
C VAL A 365 5.44 -5.63 15.34
N THR A 366 4.18 -6.00 15.12
CA THR A 366 3.17 -6.17 16.17
C THR A 366 2.70 -7.61 16.29
N SER A 367 2.12 -7.93 17.45
CA SER A 367 1.45 -9.19 17.73
C SER A 367 0.38 -8.92 18.78
N GLY A 368 -0.86 -9.33 18.56
CA GLY A 368 -1.91 -9.14 19.55
C GLY A 368 -3.32 -9.40 19.04
N SER A 369 -4.30 -9.00 19.86
CA SER A 369 -5.73 -9.14 19.55
C SER A 369 -6.36 -7.89 18.94
N ASN A 370 -5.66 -6.75 18.95
CA ASN A 370 -6.10 -5.55 18.24
C ASN A 370 -5.97 -5.79 16.72
N ASP A 371 -6.80 -5.11 15.94
CA ASP A 371 -6.63 -5.07 14.49
C ASP A 371 -5.73 -3.88 14.13
N CYS A 372 -4.65 -4.16 13.41
CA CYS A 372 -3.79 -3.13 12.81
C CYS A 372 -4.29 -2.82 11.40
N SER A 373 -4.36 -1.55 11.04
CA SER A 373 -4.70 -1.09 9.70
C SER A 373 -3.72 0.00 9.24
N ASN A 374 -3.80 0.34 7.95
CA ASN A 374 -3.16 1.53 7.41
C ASN A 374 -1.63 1.60 7.68
N ALA A 375 -0.93 0.49 7.42
CA ALA A 375 0.50 0.40 7.67
C ALA A 375 1.29 1.16 6.59
N HIS A 376 2.28 1.94 7.03
CA HIS A 376 3.19 2.68 6.15
C HIS A 376 4.63 2.56 6.62
N VAL A 377 5.57 2.83 5.73
CA VAL A 377 6.99 2.87 5.97
C VAL A 377 7.67 4.02 5.23
N ALA A 378 8.62 4.66 5.90
CA ALA A 378 9.55 5.64 5.29
C ALA A 378 10.93 5.50 5.92
N THR A 379 11.99 5.88 5.21
CA THR A 379 13.37 5.68 5.69
C THR A 379 13.99 6.94 6.29
N PHE A 380 14.63 6.80 7.45
CA PHE A 380 15.57 7.77 8.00
C PHE A 380 16.96 7.49 7.42
N GLY A 381 17.17 7.94 6.18
CA GLY A 381 18.44 7.73 5.49
C GLY A 381 18.72 6.26 5.17
N SER A 382 19.97 5.82 5.36
CA SER A 382 20.45 4.51 4.90
C SER A 382 20.30 3.37 5.91
N ALA A 383 19.96 3.66 7.17
CA ALA A 383 20.13 2.72 8.28
C ALA A 383 18.89 2.46 9.13
N ASN A 384 17.90 3.35 9.07
CA ASN A 384 16.70 3.26 9.91
C ASN A 384 15.46 3.56 9.06
N ALA A 385 14.34 3.03 9.50
CA ALA A 385 13.02 3.28 8.94
C ALA A 385 12.02 3.55 10.06
N LEU A 386 10.97 4.27 9.71
CA LEU A 386 9.78 4.50 10.49
C LEU A 386 8.68 3.61 9.93
N VAL A 387 8.15 2.70 10.73
CA VAL A 387 6.92 1.96 10.43
C VAL A 387 5.79 2.59 11.23
N SER A 388 4.66 2.88 10.60
CA SER A 388 3.46 3.38 11.28
C SER A 388 2.25 2.53 10.97
N TRP A 389 1.25 2.54 11.86
CA TRP A 389 -0.03 1.86 11.69
C TRP A 389 -1.08 2.49 12.59
N GLU A 390 -2.35 2.17 12.35
CA GLU A 390 -3.48 2.51 13.21
C GLU A 390 -3.99 1.25 13.90
N GLU A 391 -4.43 1.37 15.16
CA GLU A 391 -5.01 0.24 15.90
C GLU A 391 -6.49 0.42 16.17
N ILE A 392 -7.22 -0.68 16.03
CA ILE A 392 -8.61 -0.85 16.45
C ILE A 392 -8.62 -1.81 17.63
N SER A 393 -9.05 -1.31 18.79
CA SER A 393 -9.31 -2.11 19.98
C SER A 393 -10.72 -2.72 19.93
N ASN A 394 -10.84 -3.90 20.55
CA ASN A 394 -12.06 -4.72 20.53
C ASN A 394 -12.62 -4.91 19.09
N PRO A 395 -11.77 -5.37 18.14
CA PRO A 395 -12.16 -5.40 16.74
C PRO A 395 -13.28 -6.40 16.49
N THR A 396 -14.26 -5.99 15.71
CA THR A 396 -15.27 -6.86 15.09
C THR A 396 -14.88 -7.05 13.62
N CYS A 397 -14.51 -8.28 13.29
CA CYS A 397 -14.01 -8.66 11.97
C CYS A 397 -15.06 -9.52 11.27
N ASP A 398 -16.10 -8.87 10.73
CA ASP A 398 -17.26 -9.56 10.16
C ASP A 398 -16.91 -10.38 8.89
N PHE A 399 -15.78 -10.07 8.24
CA PHE A 399 -15.34 -10.67 6.97
C PHE A 399 -13.93 -11.27 7.08
N ILE A 400 -13.76 -12.50 6.57
CA ILE A 400 -12.52 -13.28 6.70
C ILE A 400 -11.31 -12.71 5.95
N ALA A 401 -11.53 -11.91 4.90
CA ALA A 401 -10.48 -11.34 4.05
C ALA A 401 -10.56 -9.81 3.94
N MET A 402 -11.23 -9.12 4.89
CA MET A 402 -11.37 -7.66 4.91
C MET A 402 -10.96 -7.08 6.27
N GLY A 403 -10.87 -5.75 6.34
CA GLY A 403 -10.64 -5.03 7.58
C GLY A 403 -11.74 -5.19 8.64
N CYS A 404 -11.41 -4.77 9.86
CA CYS A 404 -12.30 -4.82 11.01
C CYS A 404 -12.83 -3.43 11.36
N ARG A 405 -13.86 -3.38 12.19
CA ARG A 405 -14.38 -2.15 12.82
C ARG A 405 -14.25 -2.24 14.34
N GLY A 406 -14.25 -1.11 15.04
CA GLY A 406 -14.17 -1.07 16.49
C GLY A 406 -13.78 0.31 17.01
N THR A 407 -13.11 0.34 18.17
CA THR A 407 -12.70 1.61 18.78
C THR A 407 -11.27 1.94 18.39
N PHE A 408 -11.07 3.08 17.72
CA PHE A 408 -9.74 3.59 17.42
C PHE A 408 -8.92 3.73 18.70
N ALA A 409 -7.74 3.11 18.74
CA ALA A 409 -6.85 3.04 19.89
C ALA A 409 -5.58 3.89 19.72
N GLY A 410 -5.45 4.57 18.59
CA GLY A 410 -4.32 5.44 18.27
C GLY A 410 -3.57 5.03 17.01
N THR A 411 -2.74 5.96 16.56
CA THR A 411 -1.73 5.74 15.53
C THR A 411 -0.38 5.53 16.20
N PHE A 412 0.31 4.49 15.79
CA PHE A 412 1.55 4.01 16.38
C PHE A 412 2.71 4.17 15.40
N PHE A 413 3.91 4.31 15.96
CA PHE A 413 5.14 4.58 15.25
C PHE A 413 6.28 3.78 15.86
N GLN A 414 6.88 2.87 15.08
CA GLN A 414 8.01 2.04 15.48
C GLN A 414 9.21 2.35 14.59
N GLN A 415 10.37 2.59 15.19
CA GLN A 415 11.62 2.60 14.45
C GLN A 415 12.10 1.17 14.24
N VAL A 416 12.57 0.90 13.04
CA VAL A 416 13.18 -0.35 12.62
C VAL A 416 14.52 -0.05 11.98
N ASP A 417 15.56 -0.83 12.27
CA ASP A 417 16.84 -0.68 11.60
C ASP A 417 16.88 -1.37 10.23
N SER A 418 17.94 -1.15 9.46
CA SER A 418 18.13 -1.76 8.13
C SER A 418 18.33 -3.30 8.14
N THR A 419 18.31 -3.94 9.32
CA THR A 419 18.29 -5.39 9.49
C THR A 419 16.91 -5.92 9.84
N GLY A 420 15.95 -5.04 10.11
CA GLY A 420 14.57 -5.37 10.42
C GLY A 420 14.32 -5.49 11.92
N ALA A 421 15.29 -5.13 12.75
CA ALA A 421 15.13 -5.16 14.20
C ALA A 421 14.43 -3.89 14.68
N LYS A 422 13.47 -4.05 15.59
CA LYS A 422 12.83 -2.93 16.29
C LYS A 422 13.85 -2.19 17.16
N VAL A 423 13.88 -0.87 17.06
CA VAL A 423 14.75 0.01 17.86
C VAL A 423 13.89 0.77 18.86
N GLY A 424 14.01 0.42 20.14
CA GLY A 424 13.17 0.97 21.19
C GLY A 424 11.70 0.55 21.10
N GLU A 425 10.88 1.15 21.95
CA GLU A 425 9.42 0.92 21.98
C GLU A 425 8.70 1.79 20.96
N ALA A 426 7.54 1.32 20.50
CA ALA A 426 6.63 2.13 19.69
C ALA A 426 6.10 3.32 20.50
N ILE A 427 5.93 4.46 19.84
CA ILE A 427 5.22 5.62 20.39
C ILE A 427 3.83 5.73 19.75
N SER A 428 2.88 6.36 20.43
CA SER A 428 1.52 6.52 19.92
C SER A 428 0.92 7.92 20.11
N SER A 429 -0.06 8.22 19.27
CA SER A 429 -0.86 9.44 19.27
C SER A 429 -2.31 9.13 18.92
N GLU A 430 -3.26 9.72 19.64
CA GLU A 430 -4.70 9.61 19.32
C GLU A 430 -5.18 10.74 18.38
N ASP A 431 -4.37 11.80 18.24
CA ASP A 431 -4.70 13.02 17.50
C ASP A 431 -3.92 13.19 16.18
N VAL A 432 -3.13 12.19 15.79
CA VAL A 432 -2.31 12.23 14.58
C VAL A 432 -2.58 10.96 13.80
N TYR A 433 -2.90 11.11 12.51
CA TYR A 433 -3.19 10.01 11.59
C TYR A 433 -2.16 9.99 10.45
N VAL A 434 -2.19 8.96 9.62
CA VAL A 434 -1.39 8.88 8.39
C VAL A 434 -2.33 8.70 7.20
N ALA A 435 -2.63 9.80 6.50
CA ALA A 435 -3.60 9.84 5.39
C ALA A 435 -2.96 10.13 4.02
N GLY A 436 -1.63 10.22 3.98
CA GLY A 436 -0.88 10.59 2.80
C GLY A 436 0.56 10.10 2.90
N ASP A 437 1.33 10.38 1.86
CA ASP A 437 2.69 9.87 1.73
C ASP A 437 3.61 10.35 2.86
N MET A 438 4.40 9.41 3.40
CA MET A 438 5.44 9.67 4.38
C MET A 438 6.73 10.01 3.65
N VAL A 439 7.12 11.27 3.69
CA VAL A 439 8.27 11.78 2.92
C VAL A 439 9.44 12.11 3.84
N THR A 440 10.62 11.64 3.46
CA THR A 440 11.87 12.07 4.11
C THR A 440 12.30 13.43 3.58
N MET A 441 12.26 14.43 4.45
CA MET A 441 12.64 15.81 4.19
C MET A 441 14.17 15.95 4.04
N SER A 442 14.62 17.05 3.45
CA SER A 442 16.04 17.35 3.25
C SER A 442 16.85 17.49 4.55
N ASP A 443 16.17 17.76 5.67
CA ASP A 443 16.75 17.81 7.01
C ASP A 443 16.68 16.46 7.76
N GLY A 444 16.26 15.39 7.07
CA GLY A 444 16.22 14.02 7.60
C GLY A 444 14.98 13.68 8.43
N ARG A 445 14.04 14.62 8.61
CA ARG A 445 12.76 14.33 9.26
C ARG A 445 11.86 13.55 8.29
N VAL A 446 11.01 12.68 8.80
CA VAL A 446 9.92 12.09 8.01
C VAL A 446 8.65 12.88 8.31
N CYS A 447 7.97 13.39 7.29
CA CYS A 447 6.77 14.20 7.43
C CYS A 447 5.63 13.68 6.55
N TRP A 448 4.39 13.86 6.99
CA TRP A 448 3.19 13.47 6.25
C TRP A 448 2.01 14.38 6.58
N PRO A 449 1.07 14.58 5.63
CA PRO A 449 -0.16 15.29 5.88
C PRO A 449 -1.21 14.40 6.57
N TYR A 450 -2.12 15.05 7.31
CA TYR A 450 -3.32 14.44 7.85
C TYR A 450 -4.39 15.50 8.11
N VAL A 451 -5.65 15.08 8.25
CA VAL A 451 -6.72 15.97 8.72
C VAL A 451 -6.91 15.76 10.22
N SER A 452 -6.95 16.85 10.98
CA SER A 452 -7.32 16.79 12.39
C SER A 452 -8.84 16.62 12.48
N MET A 453 -9.26 15.42 12.87
CA MET A 453 -10.66 15.01 12.95
C MET A 453 -10.85 13.97 14.04
N THR A 454 -12.09 13.64 14.38
CA THR A 454 -12.36 12.42 15.14
C THR A 454 -12.38 11.24 14.18
N TRP A 455 -11.48 10.28 14.39
CA TRP A 455 -11.43 9.07 13.58
C TRP A 455 -12.35 7.99 14.16
N ASP A 456 -13.56 7.90 13.59
CA ASP A 456 -14.54 6.87 13.96
C ASP A 456 -14.38 5.65 13.07
N LEU A 457 -14.04 4.51 13.68
CA LEU A 457 -13.89 3.21 13.03
C LEU A 457 -14.95 2.21 13.49
N SER A 458 -15.99 2.66 14.21
CA SER A 458 -16.96 1.77 14.88
C SER A 458 -18.04 1.22 13.95
N GLN A 459 -18.23 1.85 12.79
CA GLN A 459 -19.30 1.58 11.83
C GLN A 459 -18.88 1.95 10.41
N ALA A 460 -19.66 1.48 9.42
CA ALA A 460 -19.50 1.90 8.04
C ALA A 460 -19.73 3.40 7.87
N VAL A 461 -19.10 4.00 6.85
CA VAL A 461 -19.29 5.41 6.51
C VAL A 461 -20.76 5.63 6.16
N ASP A 462 -21.41 6.55 6.87
CA ASP A 462 -22.71 7.05 6.47
C ASP A 462 -22.54 8.33 5.62
N ASP A 463 -23.42 8.54 4.63
CA ASP A 463 -23.35 9.71 3.74
C ASP A 463 -23.46 11.07 4.49
N SER A 464 -23.89 11.06 5.76
CA SER A 464 -24.01 12.25 6.62
C SER A 464 -22.78 12.54 7.48
N SER A 465 -21.82 11.61 7.57
CA SER A 465 -20.72 11.62 8.55
C SER A 465 -19.43 12.23 8.01
N SER A 466 -19.24 12.31 6.69
CA SER A 466 -18.03 12.86 6.08
C SER A 466 -18.15 14.38 5.83
N SER A 467 -17.87 15.18 6.86
CA SER A 467 -17.78 16.63 6.67
C SER A 467 -16.48 17.00 5.97
N GLY A 468 -16.56 17.71 4.85
CA GLY A 468 -15.38 18.28 4.20
C GLY A 468 -14.63 19.26 5.10
N THR A 469 -13.33 19.43 4.84
CA THR A 469 -12.45 20.37 5.53
C THR A 469 -11.72 21.28 4.54
N ASN A 470 -11.41 22.50 4.97
CA ASN A 470 -10.54 23.42 4.23
C ASN A 470 -9.16 23.53 4.88
N LYS A 471 -8.76 22.53 5.67
CA LYS A 471 -7.52 22.56 6.43
C LYS A 471 -6.83 21.21 6.45
N ILE A 472 -5.52 21.23 6.30
CA ILE A 472 -4.64 20.07 6.45
C ILE A 472 -3.60 20.37 7.53
N SER A 473 -3.36 19.37 8.37
CA SER A 473 -2.29 19.33 9.36
C SER A 473 -1.08 18.61 8.78
N VAL A 474 0.10 18.90 9.32
CA VAL A 474 1.32 18.14 8.99
C VAL A 474 1.99 17.64 10.25
N ALA A 475 2.28 16.34 10.30
CA ALA A 475 3.08 15.73 11.34
C ALA A 475 4.47 15.42 10.80
N CYS A 476 5.46 15.51 11.68
CA CYS A 476 6.84 15.18 11.39
C CYS A 476 7.48 14.45 12.55
N LEU A 477 8.34 13.50 12.22
CA LEU A 477 9.07 12.69 13.17
C LEU A 477 10.55 12.71 12.82
N SER A 478 11.41 12.76 13.83
CA SER A 478 12.87 12.82 13.67
C SER A 478 13.52 11.83 14.63
N LEU A 479 14.59 11.17 14.21
CA LEU A 479 15.44 10.46 15.16
C LEU A 479 16.08 11.51 16.08
N GLY A 480 15.87 11.40 17.39
CA GLY A 480 16.44 12.35 18.34
C GLY A 480 17.98 12.29 18.28
N VAL A 481 18.66 13.44 18.28
CA VAL A 481 20.04 13.43 18.77
C VAL A 481 19.92 13.24 20.28
N VAL A 482 20.51 12.19 20.84
CA VAL A 482 20.66 12.09 22.29
C VAL A 482 21.60 13.22 22.68
N ASP A 483 21.05 14.36 23.07
CA ASP A 483 21.79 15.47 23.64
C ASP A 483 22.37 14.96 24.97
N THR A 484 23.59 14.44 24.92
CA THR A 484 24.38 14.04 26.11
C THR A 484 24.73 15.24 27.01
N SER A 485 24.24 16.44 26.67
CA SER A 485 24.42 17.70 27.39
C SER A 485 23.41 17.94 28.52
N SER A 486 22.36 17.12 28.68
CA SER A 486 21.31 17.35 29.71
C SER A 486 21.28 16.32 30.85
N ALA A 487 22.14 15.30 30.84
CA ALA A 487 22.23 14.31 31.93
C ALA A 487 23.25 14.73 33.02
N ALA A 488 23.14 15.95 33.55
CA ALA A 488 23.94 16.37 34.71
C ALA A 488 23.35 17.59 35.44
N THR A 489 22.11 17.52 35.94
CA THR A 489 21.67 18.32 37.11
C THR A 489 20.24 17.97 37.51
N THR A 490 20.07 16.91 38.31
CA THR A 490 19.04 16.83 39.36
C THR A 490 19.30 15.61 40.24
N ALA A 491 20.40 15.67 40.99
CA ALA A 491 20.56 14.91 42.21
C ALA A 491 20.64 15.90 43.38
N ALA A 492 19.83 15.63 44.40
CA ALA A 492 19.82 16.22 45.75
C ALA A 492 19.11 17.57 45.97
N ALA A 493 17.81 17.48 46.29
CA ALA A 493 17.05 18.27 47.30
C ALA A 493 15.57 17.87 47.11
N THR A 494 14.78 17.35 48.05
CA THR A 494 14.74 17.40 49.51
C THR A 494 13.86 16.26 50.02
N THR A 495 14.32 15.52 51.02
CA THR A 495 13.48 14.74 51.95
C THR A 495 13.08 15.65 53.12
N ALA A 496 11.77 15.89 53.31
CA ALA A 496 11.14 16.06 54.63
C ALA A 496 9.62 16.34 54.52
N ALA A 497 8.85 15.34 54.98
CA ALA A 497 7.64 15.39 55.79
C ALA A 497 6.45 16.29 55.42
N ALA A 498 5.28 15.65 55.23
CA ALA A 498 4.06 16.00 55.98
C ALA A 498 3.08 14.81 56.02
N THR A 499 2.97 14.24 57.21
CA THR A 499 1.88 13.37 57.66
C THR A 499 0.63 14.22 57.87
N ALA A 500 -0.51 13.84 57.29
CA ALA A 500 -1.82 14.28 57.77
C ALA A 500 -2.89 13.24 57.43
N THR A 501 -3.38 12.62 58.50
CA THR A 501 -4.54 11.74 58.60
C THR A 501 -5.84 12.53 58.43
N ALA A 502 -6.82 11.95 57.73
CA ALA A 502 -8.24 12.16 58.00
C ALA A 502 -9.07 10.93 57.56
N SER A 503 -9.61 10.24 58.56
CA SER A 503 -10.81 9.38 58.56
C SER A 503 -12.02 10.09 57.93
N VAL A 504 -12.96 9.45 57.23
CA VAL A 504 -14.16 8.66 57.63
C VAL A 504 -14.89 8.33 56.28
N ASP A 505 -15.80 7.38 56.07
CA ASP A 505 -16.55 6.44 56.90
C ASP A 505 -16.98 5.26 56.01
N ALA A 506 -17.20 4.11 56.64
CA ALA A 506 -17.76 2.93 56.01
C ALA A 506 -19.30 2.96 56.12
N SER A 507 -19.99 2.47 55.10
CA SER A 507 -21.29 1.85 55.29
C SER A 507 -21.41 0.59 54.45
N SER A 508 -21.71 -0.46 55.20
CA SER A 508 -21.87 -1.87 54.90
C SER A 508 -22.94 -2.19 53.86
N ASN A 509 -22.73 -3.29 53.11
CA ASN A 509 -23.65 -4.42 53.18
C ASN A 509 -22.91 -5.74 52.89
N ILE A 510 -23.04 -6.66 53.86
CA ILE A 510 -22.61 -8.06 53.82
C ILE A 510 -23.84 -8.93 53.55
N ALA A 511 -23.70 -9.92 52.66
CA ALA A 511 -24.21 -11.29 52.80
C ALA A 511 -23.52 -12.13 51.70
N SER A 512 -22.38 -12.78 51.95
CA SER A 512 -22.21 -14.13 52.53
C SER A 512 -22.91 -15.26 51.75
N GLY A 513 -22.09 -16.05 51.06
CA GLY A 513 -22.42 -17.38 50.54
C GLY A 513 -21.12 -18.14 50.23
N THR A 514 -20.65 -18.92 51.21
CA THR A 514 -19.61 -19.97 51.15
C THR A 514 -19.92 -20.99 50.03
N SER A 515 -18.98 -21.70 49.37
CA SER A 515 -18.06 -22.70 49.93
C SER A 515 -17.12 -23.25 48.84
N SER A 516 -15.87 -23.54 49.21
CA SER A 516 -15.02 -24.72 48.88
C SER A 516 -14.82 -25.19 47.42
N ASP A 517 -13.57 -25.11 46.94
CA ASP A 517 -12.61 -26.21 46.69
C ASP A 517 -11.54 -25.73 45.69
N ASP A 518 -10.29 -25.54 46.11
CA ASP A 518 -9.23 -26.55 46.21
C ASP A 518 -8.78 -27.10 44.84
N SER A 519 -7.73 -26.49 44.27
CA SER A 519 -6.67 -27.20 43.54
C SER A 519 -5.57 -26.23 43.14
N ALA A 520 -4.51 -26.24 43.94
CA ALA A 520 -3.18 -25.82 43.55
C ALA A 520 -2.66 -26.74 42.43
N SER A 521 -2.10 -26.16 41.37
CA SER A 521 -1.19 -26.88 40.49
C SER A 521 0.09 -26.09 40.37
N ALA A 522 1.15 -26.69 40.91
CA ALA A 522 2.49 -26.16 41.00
C ALA A 522 3.14 -26.04 39.62
N SER A 523 3.74 -24.89 39.36
CA SER A 523 4.70 -24.68 38.28
C SER A 523 6.04 -25.30 38.71
N ILE A 524 6.43 -26.41 38.09
CA ILE A 524 7.76 -27.00 38.25
C ILE A 524 8.66 -26.40 37.15
N GLU A 525 9.68 -25.63 37.57
CA GLU A 525 10.88 -25.38 36.79
C GLU A 525 11.61 -26.70 36.53
N VAL A 526 11.86 -27.02 35.26
CA VAL A 526 12.93 -27.96 34.88
C VAL A 526 13.80 -27.28 33.83
N ALA A 527 14.96 -26.81 34.28
CA ALA A 527 16.12 -26.59 33.44
C ALA A 527 16.67 -27.94 32.97
N SER A 528 16.88 -28.10 31.65
CA SER A 528 17.82 -29.11 31.14
C SER A 528 18.50 -28.60 29.89
N SER A 529 19.79 -28.36 30.06
CA SER A 529 20.83 -28.21 29.05
C SER A 529 20.93 -29.44 28.14
N ALA A 530 21.02 -29.22 26.82
CA ALA A 530 21.82 -30.05 25.92
C ALA A 530 22.08 -29.30 24.59
N ALA A 531 23.33 -28.86 24.41
CA ALA A 531 23.90 -28.68 23.07
C ALA A 531 24.14 -30.07 22.46
N PRO A 532 24.09 -30.23 21.12
CA PRO A 532 25.38 -30.34 20.43
C PRO A 532 25.45 -29.83 18.97
N ALA A 533 26.64 -29.35 18.65
CA ALA A 533 27.48 -29.67 17.48
C ALA A 533 27.19 -29.05 16.10
N ALA A 534 28.16 -28.23 15.69
CA ALA A 534 28.39 -27.76 14.32
C ALA A 534 28.92 -28.87 13.40
N PRO A 535 28.65 -28.80 12.09
CA PRO A 535 29.48 -29.41 11.08
C PRO A 535 30.46 -28.38 10.46
N SER A 536 31.73 -28.77 10.48
CA SER A 536 32.86 -28.18 9.77
C SER A 536 33.10 -28.93 8.44
N ALA A 537 33.82 -28.27 7.52
CA ALA A 537 34.48 -28.76 6.29
C ALA A 537 33.66 -28.56 5.00
N ALA A 538 34.22 -28.17 3.85
CA ALA A 538 35.60 -27.85 3.47
C ALA A 538 35.60 -27.01 2.17
N VAL A 539 36.61 -26.17 2.03
CA VAL A 539 37.04 -25.52 0.78
C VAL A 539 38.01 -26.45 0.05
N PRO A 540 37.99 -26.56 -1.28
CA PRO A 540 39.16 -26.94 -2.05
C PRO A 540 39.82 -25.69 -2.66
N ALA A 541 41.06 -25.47 -2.26
CA ALA A 541 42.02 -24.64 -2.98
C ALA A 541 42.75 -25.50 -4.02
N ALA A 542 42.92 -24.98 -5.23
CA ALA A 542 43.95 -25.40 -6.14
C ALA A 542 44.61 -24.16 -6.77
N SER A 543 45.85 -23.92 -6.33
CA SER A 543 46.91 -23.16 -7.00
C SER A 543 47.20 -23.78 -8.38
N GLY A 544 47.69 -23.11 -9.42
CA GLY A 544 48.17 -21.75 -9.69
C GLY A 544 48.76 -21.77 -11.11
N ASP A 545 49.03 -20.61 -11.72
CA ASP A 545 50.38 -20.22 -12.15
C ASP A 545 50.36 -18.83 -12.81
N SER A 546 51.51 -18.19 -12.72
CA SER A 546 51.87 -16.82 -13.02
C SER A 546 51.84 -16.46 -14.51
N SER A 547 51.55 -15.19 -14.82
CA SER A 547 52.53 -14.36 -15.54
C SER A 547 52.19 -12.87 -15.48
N ARG A 548 53.28 -12.09 -15.40
CA ARG A 548 53.40 -10.63 -15.28
C ARG A 548 53.08 -9.88 -16.58
N ALA A 549 52.56 -8.66 -16.45
CA ALA A 549 53.01 -7.38 -17.07
C ALA A 549 51.94 -6.32 -16.77
N SER A 550 52.12 -5.28 -15.94
CA SER A 550 52.90 -4.03 -16.09
C SER A 550 52.80 -3.31 -17.43
N SER A 551 51.98 -2.25 -17.47
CA SER A 551 52.24 -0.87 -17.97
C SER A 551 50.88 -0.22 -18.23
N ASP A 552 50.39 0.71 -17.42
CA ASP A 552 50.73 2.14 -17.41
C ASP A 552 50.58 2.83 -18.78
N ALA A 553 49.68 3.83 -18.81
CA ALA A 553 49.60 5.00 -19.70
C ALA A 553 48.17 5.32 -20.19
N SER A 554 47.51 6.23 -19.48
CA SER A 554 46.81 7.37 -20.12
C SER A 554 47.89 8.41 -20.49
N PRO A 555 47.74 9.39 -21.42
CA PRO A 555 46.47 10.04 -21.80
C PRO A 555 46.34 10.54 -23.27
N LYS A 556 45.22 11.24 -23.53
CA LYS A 556 45.10 12.52 -24.27
C LYS A 556 44.49 12.50 -25.70
N VAL A 557 43.25 12.98 -25.74
CA VAL A 557 42.64 14.02 -26.61
C VAL A 557 43.19 14.19 -28.04
N SER A 558 42.34 13.99 -29.06
CA SER A 558 41.91 15.08 -29.97
C SER A 558 40.85 14.63 -30.99
N SER A 559 39.88 15.54 -31.17
CA SER A 559 38.89 15.72 -32.24
C SER A 559 39.31 15.35 -33.65
N VAL A 560 38.38 14.87 -34.50
CA VAL A 560 38.00 15.45 -35.81
C VAL A 560 36.61 14.93 -36.24
N THR A 561 35.87 15.83 -36.86
CA THR A 561 34.53 15.87 -37.46
C THR A 561 34.35 15.04 -38.76
N SER A 562 33.06 14.80 -39.10
CA SER A 562 32.50 14.47 -40.44
C SER A 562 32.74 13.02 -40.92
N SER A 563 31.85 12.31 -41.62
CA SER A 563 30.72 12.66 -42.50
C SER A 563 29.82 11.44 -42.74
N GLU A 564 28.62 11.71 -43.25
CA GLU A 564 27.59 10.80 -43.76
C GLU A 564 28.04 9.66 -44.71
N ALA A 565 27.19 8.63 -44.69
CA ALA A 565 26.64 7.86 -45.82
C ALA A 565 27.15 6.43 -46.10
N SER A 566 26.13 5.57 -46.17
CA SER A 566 25.90 4.46 -47.11
C SER A 566 26.32 3.02 -46.76
N ASN A 567 25.27 2.21 -46.58
CA ASN A 567 25.03 0.85 -47.07
C ASN A 567 26.20 -0.16 -47.15
N ALA A 568 26.06 -1.29 -46.44
CA ALA A 568 25.65 -2.58 -47.03
C ALA A 568 26.00 -3.75 -46.08
N SER A 569 25.10 -4.73 -46.03
CA SER A 569 25.12 -5.95 -45.22
C SER A 569 26.35 -6.85 -45.38
N ALA A 570 26.64 -7.62 -44.32
CA ALA A 570 26.76 -9.08 -44.39
C ALA A 570 26.53 -9.71 -43.00
N VAL A 571 25.33 -10.29 -42.80
CA VAL A 571 25.05 -11.17 -41.65
C VAL A 571 25.56 -12.55 -42.00
N VAL A 572 26.51 -13.05 -41.20
CA VAL A 572 26.96 -14.45 -41.22
C VAL A 572 26.21 -15.19 -40.12
N SER A 573 25.49 -16.24 -40.52
CA SER A 573 24.73 -17.14 -39.66
C SER A 573 25.59 -18.09 -38.83
N ALA A 574 25.15 -18.36 -37.61
CA ALA A 574 25.31 -19.64 -36.91
C ALA A 574 24.06 -19.81 -36.01
N ALA A 575 23.02 -20.53 -36.47
CA ALA A 575 22.81 -21.97 -36.30
C ALA A 575 22.50 -22.39 -34.84
N ALA A 576 21.21 -22.51 -34.53
CA ALA A 576 20.70 -23.36 -33.46
C ALA A 576 19.65 -24.31 -34.05
N SER A 577 19.82 -25.60 -33.75
CA SER A 577 19.00 -26.70 -34.24
C SER A 577 17.67 -26.79 -33.49
N ALA A 578 16.57 -26.96 -34.23
CA ALA A 578 15.38 -27.66 -33.75
C ALA A 578 14.85 -28.54 -34.88
N ALA A 579 14.71 -29.84 -34.58
CA ALA A 579 14.18 -30.87 -35.47
C ALA A 579 12.63 -30.86 -35.48
N PRO A 580 11.98 -31.51 -36.45
CA PRO A 580 10.75 -31.02 -37.07
C PRO A 580 9.47 -31.74 -36.61
N VAL A 581 8.33 -31.07 -36.76
CA VAL A 581 7.02 -31.72 -36.88
C VAL A 581 6.44 -31.38 -38.25
N VAL A 582 6.05 -32.44 -38.96
CA VAL A 582 5.56 -32.46 -40.35
C VAL A 582 4.10 -31.96 -40.42
N PRO A 583 3.73 -31.14 -41.43
CA PRO A 583 2.35 -30.77 -41.70
C PRO A 583 1.70 -31.73 -42.72
N ALA A 584 0.44 -32.09 -42.48
CA ALA A 584 -0.43 -32.67 -43.50
C ALA A 584 -1.28 -31.56 -44.15
N ALA A 585 -1.23 -31.51 -45.46
CA ALA A 585 -1.86 -30.52 -46.31
C ALA A 585 -3.13 -31.05 -47.01
N SER A 586 -3.82 -30.10 -47.64
CA SER A 586 -4.84 -30.23 -48.70
C SER A 586 -6.22 -30.64 -48.22
N GLY A 587 -7.32 -30.05 -48.67
CA GLY A 587 -7.69 -29.13 -49.76
C GLY A 587 -9.24 -29.14 -49.73
N SER A 588 -10.06 -28.45 -50.50
CA SER A 588 -9.96 -27.56 -51.64
C SER A 588 -11.41 -27.09 -51.89
N ALA A 589 -11.56 -25.86 -52.39
CA ALA A 589 -12.63 -25.39 -53.29
C ALA A 589 -14.12 -25.39 -52.83
N ASP A 590 -14.62 -24.16 -52.71
CA ASP A 590 -15.60 -23.54 -53.63
C ASP A 590 -17.11 -23.89 -53.50
N THR A 591 -17.90 -22.85 -53.22
CA THR A 591 -19.08 -22.35 -53.97
C THR A 591 -20.12 -21.74 -53.01
N GLY A 592 -20.53 -20.50 -53.30
CA GLY A 592 -21.49 -19.75 -52.49
C GLY A 592 -22.96 -20.10 -52.76
N PHE A 593 -23.85 -19.64 -51.88
CA PHE A 593 -25.18 -19.14 -52.22
C PHE A 593 -25.82 -18.39 -51.05
N GLU A 594 -26.79 -17.55 -51.40
CA GLU A 594 -27.45 -16.49 -50.63
C GLU A 594 -28.33 -16.91 -49.45
N ASP A 595 -28.60 -15.87 -48.65
CA ASP A 595 -29.88 -15.48 -48.04
C ASP A 595 -30.31 -15.95 -46.64
N ALA A 596 -30.54 -14.90 -45.84
CA ALA A 596 -31.54 -14.71 -44.78
C ALA A 596 -31.66 -15.74 -43.65
N VAL A 597 -31.60 -15.24 -42.40
CA VAL A 597 -32.76 -15.11 -41.50
C VAL A 597 -32.29 -14.57 -40.14
N HIS A 598 -32.95 -13.50 -39.68
CA HIS A 598 -32.97 -13.06 -38.28
C HIS A 598 -33.24 -14.23 -37.33
N SER A 599 -32.41 -14.43 -36.31
CA SER A 599 -32.92 -14.94 -35.04
C SER A 599 -32.06 -14.46 -33.89
N ALA A 600 -32.72 -13.74 -32.98
CA ALA A 600 -32.25 -13.39 -31.66
C ALA A 600 -31.75 -14.63 -30.90
N ILE A 601 -30.66 -14.45 -30.15
CA ILE A 601 -30.25 -15.38 -29.09
C ILE A 601 -30.39 -14.63 -27.76
N PRO A 602 -31.12 -15.18 -26.78
CA PRO A 602 -31.44 -14.52 -25.52
C PRO A 602 -30.26 -14.56 -24.56
N SER A 603 -29.91 -13.41 -24.00
CA SER A 603 -29.09 -13.33 -22.78
C SER A 603 -29.99 -13.48 -21.56
N ALA A 604 -29.94 -14.65 -20.94
CA ALA A 604 -30.35 -14.85 -19.54
C ALA A 604 -29.75 -16.17 -19.04
N ILE A 605 -28.78 -16.08 -18.12
CA ILE A 605 -28.45 -17.16 -17.17
C ILE A 605 -28.37 -16.51 -15.78
N PRO A 606 -28.88 -17.17 -14.73
CA PRO A 606 -29.46 -16.50 -13.56
C PRO A 606 -28.47 -16.38 -12.39
N SER A 607 -28.54 -15.24 -11.68
CA SER A 607 -28.09 -15.15 -10.29
C SER A 607 -29.09 -15.85 -9.38
N ALA A 608 -28.65 -16.89 -8.69
CA ALA A 608 -29.31 -17.42 -7.51
C ALA A 608 -28.26 -17.60 -6.42
N ILE A 609 -28.32 -16.72 -5.43
CA ILE A 609 -27.63 -16.85 -4.14
C ILE A 609 -28.28 -18.03 -3.39
N PRO A 610 -27.52 -18.99 -2.84
CA PRO A 610 -28.08 -19.95 -1.90
C PRO A 610 -28.21 -19.29 -0.52
N THR A 611 -29.37 -18.70 -0.23
CA THR A 611 -29.82 -18.52 1.15
C THR A 611 -30.33 -19.87 1.66
N GLY A 612 -29.59 -20.52 2.55
CA GLY A 612 -29.97 -21.79 3.15
C GLY A 612 -29.28 -22.03 4.47
N ILE A 613 -29.75 -21.37 5.54
CA ILE A 613 -29.57 -21.85 6.90
C ILE A 613 -30.49 -23.08 7.07
N PRO A 614 -29.98 -24.26 7.43
CA PRO A 614 -30.85 -25.38 7.75
C PRO A 614 -31.38 -25.23 9.18
N ALA A 615 -32.67 -24.93 9.30
CA ALA A 615 -33.44 -25.19 10.51
C ALA A 615 -34.31 -26.42 10.24
N ASP A 616 -34.03 -27.54 10.92
CA ASP A 616 -35.03 -28.33 11.67
C ASP A 616 -34.40 -29.60 12.27
N LYS A 617 -34.26 -29.59 13.60
CA LYS A 617 -34.69 -30.66 14.53
C LYS A 617 -34.32 -30.25 15.97
N LEU A 618 -35.22 -29.52 16.61
CA LEU A 618 -35.35 -29.53 18.07
C LEU A 618 -36.83 -29.71 18.42
N SER A 619 -37.12 -30.86 19.01
CA SER A 619 -38.38 -31.15 19.67
C SER A 619 -38.40 -30.52 21.06
N ASP A 620 -39.59 -30.00 21.39
CA ASP A 620 -40.24 -29.88 22.70
C ASP A 620 -39.82 -28.80 23.72
N GLU A 621 -40.84 -27.98 24.02
CA GLU A 621 -41.27 -27.34 25.29
C GLU A 621 -40.22 -26.54 26.10
N VAL A 622 -40.46 -25.34 26.64
CA VAL A 622 -41.51 -24.97 27.62
C VAL A 622 -41.60 -23.42 27.73
N ALA A 623 -42.83 -22.90 27.84
CA ALA A 623 -43.31 -21.71 28.58
C ALA A 623 -42.97 -20.24 28.21
N PHE A 624 -44.02 -19.58 27.69
CA PHE A 624 -44.80 -18.48 28.30
C PHE A 624 -44.24 -17.05 28.56
N SER A 625 -45.10 -16.11 28.11
CA SER A 625 -45.47 -14.81 28.70
C SER A 625 -44.75 -13.57 28.12
N ALA A 626 -45.30 -12.93 27.09
CA ALA A 626 -46.40 -11.95 27.12
C ALA A 626 -46.06 -10.64 27.86
N CYS A 627 -45.97 -9.54 27.09
CA CYS A 627 -46.68 -8.29 27.40
C CYS A 627 -46.75 -7.40 26.15
N ALA A 628 -47.98 -7.19 25.68
CA ALA A 628 -48.33 -6.23 24.66
C ALA A 628 -48.49 -4.82 25.27
N GLY A 629 -48.18 -3.80 24.48
CA GLY A 629 -48.49 -2.41 24.78
C GLY A 629 -48.66 -1.61 23.49
N ALA A 630 -49.90 -1.55 23.00
CA ALA A 630 -50.32 -0.72 21.87
C ALA A 630 -50.59 0.74 22.31
N LEU A 631 -50.54 1.69 21.36
CA LEU A 631 -51.28 2.97 21.24
C LEU A 631 -50.57 3.81 20.14
N LYS A 632 -51.17 4.63 19.28
CA LYS A 632 -52.55 4.93 18.86
C LYS A 632 -52.42 5.84 17.63
N ALA A 633 -53.27 5.66 16.62
CA ALA A 633 -53.40 6.56 15.48
C ALA A 633 -54.10 7.88 15.87
N HIS A 634 -53.74 8.97 15.19
CA HIS A 634 -54.57 10.18 15.08
C HIS A 634 -54.66 10.63 13.62
N HIS A 635 -55.91 10.81 13.17
CA HIS A 635 -56.33 11.36 11.88
C HIS A 635 -56.48 12.89 11.91
N GLY A 636 -56.34 13.50 10.72
CA GLY A 636 -56.86 14.83 10.32
C GLY A 636 -55.74 15.78 9.86
N ASN A 637 -55.81 16.55 8.77
CA ASN A 637 -56.93 17.08 8.01
C ASN A 637 -56.39 17.67 6.67
N LEU A 638 -57.27 17.84 5.68
CA LEU A 638 -56.99 18.38 4.35
C LEU A 638 -56.68 19.88 4.33
N GLY A 639 -55.80 20.29 3.39
CA GLY A 639 -55.63 21.67 2.94
C GLY A 639 -55.03 21.72 1.53
N HIS A 640 -55.85 22.07 0.54
CA HIS A 640 -55.46 22.32 -0.85
C HIS A 640 -54.64 23.63 -0.96
N HIS A 641 -53.48 23.59 -1.64
CA HIS A 641 -52.97 24.73 -2.42
C HIS A 641 -52.15 24.23 -3.62
N ILE A 642 -52.53 24.73 -4.79
CA ILE A 642 -51.86 24.56 -6.08
C ILE A 642 -50.76 25.61 -6.17
N HIS A 643 -49.51 25.20 -6.45
CA HIS A 643 -48.51 26.05 -7.09
C HIS A 643 -47.53 25.19 -7.91
N HIS A 644 -47.40 25.55 -9.19
CA HIS A 644 -46.39 25.06 -10.11
C HIS A 644 -44.97 25.42 -9.64
N GLY A 645 -44.06 24.46 -9.69
CA GLY A 645 -42.63 24.69 -9.53
C GLY A 645 -41.85 23.42 -9.89
N HIS A 646 -41.18 23.45 -11.05
CA HIS A 646 -40.27 22.40 -11.52
C HIS A 646 -39.23 22.05 -10.45
N ARG A 647 -39.18 20.78 -10.03
CA ARG A 647 -38.00 20.16 -9.44
C ARG A 647 -37.81 18.79 -10.08
N SER A 648 -36.71 18.67 -10.81
CA SER A 648 -36.17 17.43 -11.32
C SER A 648 -35.80 16.55 -10.12
N HIS A 649 -36.47 15.42 -9.97
CA HIS A 649 -36.03 14.34 -9.09
C HIS A 649 -34.90 13.60 -9.78
N HIS A 650 -33.67 13.72 -9.28
CA HIS A 650 -32.67 12.68 -9.46
C HIS A 650 -33.03 11.56 -8.47
N THR A 651 -33.69 10.53 -8.99
CA THR A 651 -33.73 9.21 -8.38
C THR A 651 -32.33 8.63 -8.43
N SER A 652 -31.67 8.56 -7.28
CA SER A 652 -30.53 7.68 -7.04
C SER A 652 -31.04 6.25 -7.13
N LEU A 653 -30.84 5.62 -8.28
CA LEU A 653 -30.93 4.17 -8.44
C LEU A 653 -29.59 3.61 -8.01
N LEU A 654 -29.51 3.19 -6.74
CA LEU A 654 -28.59 2.13 -6.35
C LEU A 654 -28.96 0.89 -7.18
N PRO A 655 -28.04 0.27 -7.93
CA PRO A 655 -28.26 -1.08 -8.38
C PRO A 655 -28.11 -2.01 -7.17
N ASP A 656 -29.19 -2.70 -6.83
CA ASP A 656 -29.13 -3.90 -6.00
C ASP A 656 -28.22 -4.92 -6.71
N PHE A 657 -27.11 -5.27 -6.07
CA PHE A 657 -26.25 -6.41 -6.39
C PHE A 657 -26.15 -7.34 -5.18
#